data_AF-A0AAV4YQ22-F1
#
_entry.id   AF-A0AAV4YQ22-F1
#
_cell.length_a   1.000
_cell.length_b   1.000
_cell.length_c   1.000
_cell.angle_alpha   90.00
_cell.angle_beta   90.00
_cell.angle_gamma   90.00
#
_symmetry.space_group_name_H-M   'P 1'
#
loop_
_entity.id
_entity.type
_entity.pdbx_description
1 polymer ?
#
loop_
_entity_poly.entity_id
_entity_poly.type
_entity_poly.pdbx_seq_one_letter_code
_entity_poly.pdbx_strand_id
1 'polypeptide(L)'
;MQHLLERIKAGTLWDFHGGIHPPENKHQSSLTPVVDAGLPPQLIIPVRQHAGPAGELLVRVGDKVKKGQPLTRFDKGRIVPVHASTSGTITAIEQHTVAHPSGLDDLCILLTPDGDDAWGERTPQPDYWNLERGALLERIQQAGIAGLGGAVFPTHSKLDGRGQLTEILIVNGLECEPYITTDDRLMQEYADEIMDGIRVLKHLLKPKLTLIGVEDNKPAAIEALTRYTSDADVLVKSVPTKYPSGGAKQTIELLTGRQVPKGGRAVDMGIMVLNVATVFAIKRAIIDGEPLIERIVTLTGDAFKKPGNVWVRLGTPVRWLLQRFELQPEADQRVIMGGPMMGFTLPHAMVPVVKATNCLLSPTRAELPPPGPEQACIRCSACADACPATLLPQELYWYSRVKEYDKAEKLNLFDCIECGACAWVCPSEIPLVQYYKIAKDDIREARAEAEKAERAKQRFEAKQARFEREKAARETRHAEAAAQRRQAMTTAGGEDPVAAALARIKAKQETAQVAVSEPAPDNGAMIAAREARKQEAIARRAAKAANGEGNELTDTPAPGEQPPKAELDPKKAAIAAALARAKAKKAALAQGDTPMDAGETSVNTTDNAIEAPAAASEPAAEVDPKKAAIAAAIARAKAKKAAQAQGDGPVVAGETSVNTTEQAVEAPAAAEVDPKKAAIAAAIARAKAKKAAQAQGDGPVVAGDTSVNTTEHAVEAPAAASEPAAEVDPKKAAIAAAIARAKAKKAAQAQGDGPVVAGETSVNTTDNAVEAPAAASGPAAEVDPKKAAIAAAIARAKAKKAAQAQGDGPVVAGETSVNTTDNAVEAPAAASGPAAEVDPKKAAIAAAIARAKAKKLAAEAASSPSTDKSH
;
A
#
# COMPACT_ATOMS: atom_id res chain seq x y z
N MET A 1 -7.55 12.97 -30.09
CA MET A 1 -7.83 11.55 -29.77
C MET A 1 -8.02 10.70 -31.03
N GLN A 2 -8.84 11.08 -32.00
CA GLN A 2 -9.15 10.30 -33.23
C GLN A 2 -7.94 9.59 -33.87
N HIS A 3 -6.89 10.32 -34.28
CA HIS A 3 -5.65 9.76 -34.84
C HIS A 3 -4.97 8.65 -34.00
N LEU A 4 -5.15 8.65 -32.67
CA LEU A 4 -4.68 7.56 -31.82
C LEU A 4 -5.60 6.33 -31.92
N LEU A 5 -6.91 6.53 -31.86
CA LEU A 5 -7.90 5.45 -32.01
C LEU A 5 -7.77 4.78 -33.38
N GLU A 6 -7.51 5.56 -34.43
CA GLU A 6 -7.21 5.08 -35.79
C GLU A 6 -5.97 4.19 -35.81
N ARG A 7 -4.84 4.64 -35.23
CA ARG A 7 -3.61 3.83 -35.13
C ARG A 7 -3.81 2.53 -34.35
N ILE A 8 -4.55 2.55 -33.24
CA ILE A 8 -4.88 1.36 -32.45
C ILE A 8 -5.76 0.39 -33.24
N LYS A 9 -6.78 0.90 -33.95
CA LYS A 9 -7.63 0.10 -34.85
C LYS A 9 -6.83 -0.51 -36.00
N ALA A 10 -5.90 0.24 -36.59
CA ALA A 10 -4.97 -0.22 -37.62
C ALA A 10 -3.89 -1.22 -37.15
N GLY A 11 -3.92 -1.66 -35.89
CA GLY A 11 -3.02 -2.70 -35.38
C GLY A 11 -1.70 -2.19 -34.81
N THR A 12 -1.51 -0.88 -34.64
CA THR A 12 -0.28 -0.34 -34.01
C THR A 12 -0.15 -0.88 -32.59
N LEU A 13 1.03 -1.44 -32.29
CA LEU A 13 1.54 -1.67 -30.94
C LEU A 13 2.74 -0.74 -30.69
N TRP A 14 3.07 -0.54 -29.41
CA TRP A 14 4.23 0.23 -28.95
C TRP A 14 5.04 -0.62 -27.96
N ASP A 15 6.23 -0.14 -27.59
CA ASP A 15 7.07 -0.74 -26.54
C ASP A 15 7.39 0.29 -25.43
N PHE A 16 7.76 -0.21 -24.25
CA PHE A 16 8.25 0.58 -23.11
C PHE A 16 9.71 0.25 -22.79
N HIS A 17 10.45 1.23 -22.24
CA HIS A 17 11.87 1.06 -21.89
C HIS A 17 12.09 0.03 -20.78
N GLY A 18 13.20 -0.71 -20.84
CA GLY A 18 13.59 -1.69 -19.82
C GLY A 18 12.65 -2.89 -19.75
N GLY A 19 12.50 -3.47 -18.56
CA GLY A 19 11.86 -4.77 -18.38
C GLY A 19 12.83 -5.95 -18.56
N ILE A 20 12.33 -7.17 -18.38
CA ILE A 20 13.09 -8.43 -18.42
C ILE A 20 12.22 -9.59 -18.93
N HIS A 21 12.87 -10.70 -19.29
CA HIS A 21 12.23 -11.95 -19.69
C HIS A 21 12.68 -13.10 -18.77
N PRO A 22 12.13 -13.21 -17.55
CA PRO A 22 12.37 -14.35 -16.66
C PRO A 22 11.69 -15.62 -17.23
N PRO A 23 12.14 -16.84 -16.85
CA PRO A 23 11.46 -18.08 -17.21
C PRO A 23 10.00 -18.08 -16.78
N GLU A 24 9.08 -18.33 -17.71
CA GLU A 24 7.65 -18.09 -17.49
C GLU A 24 6.98 -19.11 -16.57
N ASN A 25 7.37 -20.38 -16.70
CA ASN A 25 6.90 -21.56 -15.94
C ASN A 25 5.37 -21.78 -15.85
N LYS A 26 4.56 -21.03 -16.62
CA LYS A 26 3.10 -21.15 -16.70
C LYS A 26 2.60 -22.56 -17.04
N HIS A 27 3.37 -23.33 -17.82
CA HIS A 27 3.01 -24.69 -18.25
C HIS A 27 2.78 -25.67 -17.08
N GLN A 28 3.32 -25.41 -15.88
CA GLN A 28 3.03 -26.20 -14.68
C GLN A 28 1.53 -26.19 -14.30
N SER A 29 0.79 -25.13 -14.65
CA SER A 29 -0.54 -24.86 -14.10
C SER A 29 -1.58 -24.37 -15.12
N SER A 30 -1.18 -23.88 -16.30
CA SER A 30 -2.12 -23.47 -17.37
C SER A 30 -2.76 -24.63 -18.13
N LEU A 31 -2.18 -25.82 -18.06
CA LEU A 31 -2.63 -27.01 -18.81
C LEU A 31 -3.79 -27.77 -18.15
N THR A 32 -4.09 -27.51 -16.88
CA THR A 32 -5.22 -28.11 -16.16
C THR A 32 -6.43 -27.17 -16.13
N PRO A 33 -7.67 -27.67 -16.31
CA PRO A 33 -8.88 -26.88 -16.11
C PRO A 33 -9.00 -26.34 -14.69
N VAL A 34 -9.77 -25.27 -14.49
CA VAL A 34 -10.07 -24.77 -13.15
C VAL A 34 -10.98 -25.77 -12.42
N VAL A 35 -10.60 -26.16 -11.20
CA VAL A 35 -11.41 -27.07 -10.35
C VAL A 35 -11.88 -26.36 -9.08
N ASP A 36 -13.00 -26.81 -8.50
CA ASP A 36 -13.42 -26.31 -7.19
C ASP A 36 -12.52 -26.88 -6.08
N ALA A 37 -11.94 -26.00 -5.26
CA ALA A 37 -11.29 -26.43 -4.02
C ALA A 37 -12.31 -26.99 -3.01
N GLY A 38 -13.58 -26.58 -3.07
CA GLY A 38 -14.61 -26.97 -2.11
C GLY A 38 -14.57 -26.15 -0.82
N LEU A 39 -15.25 -26.64 0.22
CA LEU A 39 -15.36 -25.95 1.52
C LEU A 39 -14.32 -26.46 2.54
N PRO A 40 -13.52 -25.57 3.17
CA PRO A 40 -12.70 -25.92 4.33
C PRO A 40 -13.55 -26.05 5.60
N PRO A 41 -13.08 -26.75 6.65
CA PRO A 41 -13.82 -26.90 7.90
C PRO A 41 -13.98 -25.59 8.69
N GLN A 42 -13.19 -24.55 8.37
CA GLN A 42 -13.32 -23.21 8.92
C GLN A 42 -12.78 -22.19 7.90
N LEU A 43 -13.42 -21.02 7.85
CA LEU A 43 -12.99 -19.85 7.10
C LEU A 43 -12.60 -18.74 8.07
N ILE A 44 -11.45 -18.10 7.82
CA ILE A 44 -10.93 -16.97 8.60
C ILE A 44 -11.02 -15.74 7.69
N ILE A 45 -12.07 -14.92 7.80
CA ILE A 45 -12.36 -13.84 6.86
C ILE A 45 -11.88 -12.50 7.45
N PRO A 46 -10.80 -11.88 6.93
CA PRO A 46 -10.39 -10.56 7.41
C PRO A 46 -11.44 -9.50 7.07
N VAL A 47 -11.71 -8.62 8.04
CA VAL A 47 -12.64 -7.49 7.92
C VAL A 47 -12.14 -6.47 6.90
N ARG A 48 -10.81 -6.30 6.79
CA ARG A 48 -10.13 -5.40 5.85
C ARG A 48 -9.45 -6.19 4.73
N GLN A 49 -10.11 -6.25 3.57
CA GLN A 49 -9.59 -6.85 2.34
C GLN A 49 -9.63 -5.87 1.14
N HIS A 50 -9.31 -4.60 1.37
CA HIS A 50 -9.27 -3.59 0.31
C HIS A 50 -8.44 -2.36 0.72
N ALA A 51 -8.07 -1.51 -0.25
CA ALA A 51 -7.32 -0.27 -0.03
C ALA A 51 -8.20 0.85 0.56
N GLY A 52 -8.58 0.69 1.83
CA GLY A 52 -9.44 1.60 2.61
C GLY A 52 -9.39 1.29 4.11
N PRO A 53 -10.18 2.01 4.93
CA PRO A 53 -10.44 1.60 6.31
C PRO A 53 -11.37 0.37 6.34
N ALA A 54 -11.37 -0.37 7.45
CA ALA A 54 -12.29 -1.47 7.69
C ALA A 54 -13.76 -0.99 7.74
N GLY A 55 -14.69 -1.82 7.29
CA GLY A 55 -16.13 -1.60 7.49
C GLY A 55 -16.58 -2.03 8.89
N GLU A 56 -17.65 -1.42 9.41
CA GLU A 56 -18.26 -1.79 10.70
C GLU A 56 -18.84 -3.22 10.63
N LEU A 57 -18.76 -4.00 11.71
CA LEU A 57 -19.32 -5.36 11.76
C LEU A 57 -20.86 -5.34 11.80
N LEU A 58 -21.48 -6.23 11.02
CA LEU A 58 -22.93 -6.48 11.03
C LEU A 58 -23.33 -7.73 11.83
N VAL A 59 -22.35 -8.57 12.19
CA VAL A 59 -22.53 -9.88 12.85
C VAL A 59 -21.81 -9.98 14.19
N ARG A 60 -22.19 -10.98 14.98
CA ARG A 60 -21.67 -11.33 16.31
C ARG A 60 -21.31 -12.80 16.37
N VAL A 61 -20.53 -13.18 17.39
CA VAL A 61 -20.25 -14.59 17.69
C VAL A 61 -21.54 -15.29 18.09
N GLY A 62 -21.80 -16.45 17.48
CA GLY A 62 -23.04 -17.22 17.63
C GLY A 62 -24.08 -16.99 16.51
N ASP A 63 -23.93 -15.94 15.69
CA ASP A 63 -24.86 -15.68 14.60
C ASP A 63 -24.75 -16.75 13.50
N LYS A 64 -25.90 -17.22 13.00
CA LYS A 64 -25.97 -17.98 11.74
C LYS A 64 -26.02 -17.02 10.56
N VAL A 65 -25.27 -17.34 9.50
CA VAL A 65 -25.17 -16.55 8.28
C VAL A 65 -25.38 -17.40 7.03
N LYS A 66 -25.86 -16.79 5.95
CA LYS A 66 -26.03 -17.45 4.64
C LYS A 66 -24.99 -16.98 3.63
N LYS A 67 -24.68 -17.82 2.64
CA LYS A 67 -23.68 -17.54 1.60
C LYS A 67 -24.02 -16.24 0.87
N GLY A 68 -23.04 -15.36 0.73
CA GLY A 68 -23.21 -14.03 0.15
C GLY A 68 -23.75 -12.96 1.10
N GLN A 69 -24.14 -13.28 2.33
CA GLN A 69 -24.59 -12.28 3.31
C GLN A 69 -23.45 -11.30 3.67
N PRO A 70 -23.69 -9.97 3.71
CA PRO A 70 -22.68 -9.02 4.14
C PRO A 70 -22.40 -9.16 5.64
N LEU A 71 -21.11 -9.34 5.97
CA LEU A 71 -20.61 -9.43 7.35
C LEU A 71 -20.17 -8.05 7.87
N THR A 72 -19.91 -7.10 6.98
CA THR A 72 -19.56 -5.72 7.31
C THR A 72 -20.40 -4.72 6.52
N ARG A 73 -20.53 -3.51 7.08
CA ARG A 73 -21.22 -2.39 6.48
C ARG A 73 -20.36 -1.71 5.43
N PHE A 74 -20.98 -1.26 4.34
CA PHE A 74 -20.41 -0.34 3.38
C PHE A 74 -20.85 1.11 3.67
N ASP A 75 -19.99 2.08 3.38
CA ASP A 75 -20.28 3.51 3.53
C ASP A 75 -19.51 4.32 2.46
N LYS A 76 -19.76 5.62 2.38
CA LYS A 76 -19.29 6.51 1.33
C LYS A 76 -17.76 6.56 1.23
N GLY A 77 -17.27 6.60 0.00
CA GLY A 77 -15.84 6.61 -0.30
C GLY A 77 -15.27 5.20 -0.40
N ARG A 78 -14.02 5.00 0.05
CA ARG A 78 -13.24 3.78 -0.26
C ARG A 78 -13.51 2.61 0.70
N ILE A 79 -14.78 2.34 1.02
CA ILE A 79 -15.19 1.22 1.87
C ILE A 79 -16.01 0.24 1.03
N VAL A 80 -15.62 -1.04 1.02
CA VAL A 80 -16.43 -2.13 0.45
C VAL A 80 -16.58 -3.26 1.47
N PRO A 81 -17.74 -3.95 1.51
CA PRO A 81 -18.00 -4.95 2.51
C PRO A 81 -17.24 -6.26 2.22
N VAL A 82 -17.17 -7.10 3.25
CA VAL A 82 -16.82 -8.53 3.14
C VAL A 82 -18.06 -9.36 3.45
N HIS A 83 -18.14 -10.54 2.84
CA HIS A 83 -19.33 -11.39 2.83
C HIS A 83 -19.02 -12.77 3.38
N ALA A 84 -20.04 -13.48 3.85
CA ALA A 84 -19.95 -14.89 4.20
C ALA A 84 -19.70 -15.72 2.93
N SER A 85 -18.56 -16.38 2.82
CA SER A 85 -18.18 -17.09 1.59
C SER A 85 -18.96 -18.39 1.34
N THR A 86 -19.67 -18.85 2.36
CA THR A 86 -20.58 -20.01 2.42
C THR A 86 -21.56 -19.79 3.59
N SER A 87 -22.56 -20.65 3.78
CA SER A 87 -23.44 -20.62 4.96
C SER A 87 -22.77 -21.27 6.18
N GLY A 88 -23.14 -20.85 7.38
CA GLY A 88 -22.57 -21.41 8.61
C GLY A 88 -22.85 -20.57 9.84
N THR A 89 -21.99 -20.76 10.86
CA THR A 89 -22.07 -20.04 12.14
C THR A 89 -20.78 -19.24 12.38
N ILE A 90 -20.92 -18.01 12.87
CA ILE A 90 -19.78 -17.19 13.29
C ILE A 90 -19.26 -17.69 14.63
N THR A 91 -18.11 -18.36 14.63
CA THR A 91 -17.53 -19.02 15.82
C THR A 91 -16.59 -18.13 16.62
N ALA A 92 -15.94 -17.14 16.00
CA ALA A 92 -15.17 -16.12 16.71
C ALA A 92 -15.06 -14.81 15.90
N ILE A 93 -14.73 -13.71 16.58
CA ILE A 93 -14.35 -12.43 15.97
C ILE A 93 -13.15 -11.91 16.76
N GLU A 94 -11.95 -12.02 16.20
CA GLU A 94 -10.69 -11.82 16.93
C GLU A 94 -9.55 -11.35 16.03
N GLN A 95 -8.37 -11.10 16.59
CA GLN A 95 -7.17 -10.79 15.80
C GLN A 95 -6.55 -12.09 15.28
N HIS A 96 -6.26 -12.16 13.98
CA HIS A 96 -5.56 -13.28 13.37
C HIS A 96 -4.58 -12.77 12.31
N THR A 97 -3.46 -13.47 12.15
CA THR A 97 -2.42 -13.12 11.16
C THR A 97 -2.97 -13.19 9.74
N VAL A 98 -2.83 -12.09 9.00
CA VAL A 98 -3.38 -11.94 7.63
C VAL A 98 -2.31 -11.99 6.55
N ALA A 99 -2.76 -12.07 5.30
CA ALA A 99 -1.91 -12.09 4.11
C ALA A 99 -1.28 -10.71 3.80
N HIS A 100 -0.33 -10.30 4.65
CA HIS A 100 0.41 -9.04 4.53
C HIS A 100 1.93 -9.30 4.60
N PRO A 101 2.78 -8.60 3.82
CA PRO A 101 4.24 -8.79 3.84
C PRO A 101 4.90 -8.62 5.21
N SER A 102 4.29 -7.85 6.11
CA SER A 102 4.77 -7.65 7.49
C SER A 102 4.37 -8.76 8.48
N GLY A 103 3.56 -9.74 8.07
CA GLY A 103 3.06 -10.80 8.96
C GLY A 103 2.23 -10.29 10.15
N LEU A 104 1.54 -9.16 10.00
CA LEU A 104 0.72 -8.56 11.06
C LEU A 104 -0.66 -9.22 11.16
N ASP A 105 -1.25 -9.12 12.34
CA ASP A 105 -2.64 -9.48 12.59
C ASP A 105 -3.61 -8.36 12.14
N ASP A 106 -4.84 -8.75 11.81
CA ASP A 106 -5.98 -7.85 11.62
C ASP A 106 -7.24 -8.51 12.18
N LEU A 107 -8.31 -7.72 12.34
CA LEU A 107 -9.61 -8.23 12.79
C LEU A 107 -10.18 -9.20 11.75
N CYS A 108 -10.45 -10.42 12.18
CA CYS A 108 -10.96 -11.51 11.37
C CYS A 108 -12.25 -12.08 11.97
N ILE A 109 -13.12 -12.56 11.09
CA ILE A 109 -14.37 -13.25 11.42
C ILE A 109 -14.15 -14.72 11.13
N LEU A 110 -14.22 -15.58 12.14
CA LEU A 110 -14.11 -17.02 11.97
C LEU A 110 -15.51 -17.59 11.73
N LEU A 111 -15.71 -18.21 10.58
CA LEU A 111 -16.96 -18.81 10.13
C LEU A 111 -16.74 -20.32 9.97
N THR A 112 -17.49 -21.12 10.73
CA THR A 112 -17.53 -22.58 10.58
C THR A 112 -18.71 -22.93 9.68
N PRO A 113 -18.50 -23.53 8.49
CA PRO A 113 -19.59 -23.83 7.57
C PRO A 113 -20.61 -24.82 8.15
N ASP A 114 -21.87 -24.69 7.76
CA ASP A 114 -22.92 -25.67 8.09
C ASP A 114 -22.93 -26.89 7.14
N GLY A 115 -22.35 -26.74 5.94
CA GLY A 115 -22.30 -27.76 4.89
C GLY A 115 -23.41 -27.61 3.84
N ASP A 116 -24.41 -26.74 4.07
CA ASP A 116 -25.52 -26.51 3.15
C ASP A 116 -25.11 -25.68 1.92
N ASP A 117 -24.04 -24.87 2.05
CA ASP A 117 -23.59 -23.83 1.10
C ASP A 117 -24.72 -22.86 0.64
N ALA A 118 -25.74 -22.72 1.48
CA ALA A 118 -27.02 -22.09 1.16
C ALA A 118 -26.90 -20.57 0.99
N TRP A 119 -27.28 -20.09 -0.18
CA TRP A 119 -27.38 -18.66 -0.51
C TRP A 119 -28.34 -17.90 0.40
N GLY A 120 -27.98 -16.65 0.68
CA GLY A 120 -28.92 -15.63 1.15
C GLY A 120 -29.76 -15.07 -0.01
N GLU A 121 -30.43 -13.94 0.24
CA GLU A 121 -31.11 -13.19 -0.81
C GLU A 121 -30.10 -12.70 -1.87
N ARG A 122 -30.36 -13.01 -3.15
CA ARG A 122 -29.62 -12.51 -4.31
C ARG A 122 -30.55 -11.65 -5.15
N THR A 123 -30.07 -10.50 -5.60
CA THR A 123 -30.84 -9.59 -6.48
C THR A 123 -30.16 -9.48 -7.86
N PRO A 124 -30.27 -10.50 -8.73
CA PRO A 124 -29.74 -10.45 -10.09
C PRO A 124 -30.40 -9.33 -10.91
N GLN A 125 -29.65 -8.70 -11.81
CA GLN A 125 -30.09 -7.61 -12.69
C GLN A 125 -29.57 -7.86 -14.11
N PRO A 126 -30.12 -8.86 -14.83
CA PRO A 126 -29.76 -9.11 -16.22
C PRO A 126 -30.12 -7.92 -17.12
N ASP A 127 -31.17 -7.17 -16.78
CA ASP A 127 -31.64 -5.97 -17.50
C ASP A 127 -30.96 -4.67 -17.03
N TYR A 128 -29.69 -4.76 -16.61
CA TYR A 128 -28.90 -3.67 -16.03
C TYR A 128 -28.86 -2.37 -16.85
N TRP A 129 -29.19 -2.42 -18.15
CA TRP A 129 -29.32 -1.25 -19.02
C TRP A 129 -30.49 -0.32 -18.64
N ASN A 130 -31.45 -0.80 -17.85
CA ASN A 130 -32.53 -0.01 -17.26
C ASN A 130 -32.09 0.76 -16.00
N LEU A 131 -30.94 0.42 -15.41
CA LEU A 131 -30.48 1.00 -14.15
C LEU A 131 -29.73 2.32 -14.35
N GLU A 132 -29.97 3.28 -13.47
CA GLU A 132 -29.12 4.45 -13.40
C GLU A 132 -27.68 4.12 -12.97
N ARG A 133 -26.72 4.91 -13.46
CA ARG A 133 -25.30 4.84 -13.08
C ARG A 133 -25.07 4.78 -11.57
N GLY A 134 -25.88 5.50 -10.78
CA GLY A 134 -25.80 5.48 -9.32
C GLY A 134 -26.06 4.09 -8.74
N ALA A 135 -27.19 3.47 -9.12
CA ALA A 135 -27.56 2.13 -8.69
C ALA A 135 -26.56 1.06 -9.16
N LEU A 136 -26.05 1.16 -10.40
CA LEU A 136 -24.97 0.29 -10.90
C LEU A 136 -23.70 0.37 -10.04
N LEU A 137 -23.25 1.57 -9.70
CA LEU A 137 -22.07 1.78 -8.85
C LEU A 137 -22.30 1.31 -7.41
N GLU A 138 -23.51 1.53 -6.87
CA GLU A 138 -23.87 1.05 -5.54
C GLU A 138 -23.91 -0.47 -5.50
N ARG A 139 -24.48 -1.15 -6.50
CA ARG A 139 -24.45 -2.63 -6.59
C ARG A 139 -23.02 -3.18 -6.67
N ILE A 140 -22.13 -2.53 -7.43
CA ILE A 140 -20.68 -2.87 -7.47
C ILE A 140 -20.00 -2.64 -6.10
N GLN A 141 -20.45 -1.63 -5.33
CA GLN A 141 -19.96 -1.39 -3.96
C GLN A 141 -20.49 -2.46 -2.99
N GLN A 142 -21.81 -2.68 -2.96
CA GLN A 142 -22.51 -3.66 -2.13
C GLN A 142 -21.94 -5.06 -2.35
N ALA A 143 -21.70 -5.48 -3.60
CA ALA A 143 -21.10 -6.77 -3.93
C ALA A 143 -19.64 -6.94 -3.49
N GLY A 144 -19.01 -5.93 -2.88
CA GLY A 144 -17.69 -6.06 -2.28
C GLY A 144 -16.52 -5.97 -3.26
N ILE A 145 -16.74 -5.51 -4.50
CA ILE A 145 -15.71 -5.62 -5.54
C ILE A 145 -14.54 -4.65 -5.30
N ALA A 146 -13.34 -5.23 -5.29
CA ALA A 146 -12.08 -4.51 -5.32
C ALA A 146 -11.18 -5.11 -6.43
N GLY A 147 -10.23 -4.32 -6.94
CA GLY A 147 -9.38 -4.72 -8.06
C GLY A 147 -8.51 -5.95 -7.77
N LEU A 148 -8.81 -7.07 -8.42
CA LEU A 148 -8.20 -8.38 -8.17
C LEU A 148 -6.76 -8.54 -8.69
N GLY A 149 -6.31 -7.62 -9.54
CA GLY A 149 -4.92 -7.45 -9.96
C GLY A 149 -4.02 -6.83 -8.89
N GLY A 150 -3.94 -7.45 -7.71
CA GLY A 150 -2.99 -7.16 -6.64
C GLY A 150 -3.27 -5.92 -5.77
N ALA A 151 -3.63 -4.77 -6.34
CA ALA A 151 -3.73 -3.50 -5.60
C ALA A 151 -5.00 -3.34 -4.73
N VAL A 152 -5.99 -4.23 -4.87
CA VAL A 152 -7.23 -4.31 -4.07
C VAL A 152 -7.97 -2.99 -3.84
N PHE A 153 -7.90 -2.08 -4.82
CA PHE A 153 -8.58 -0.78 -4.74
C PHE A 153 -10.10 -0.96 -4.97
N PRO A 154 -10.98 -0.37 -4.13
CA PRO A 154 -12.44 -0.48 -4.29
C PRO A 154 -12.92 -0.09 -5.70
N THR A 155 -13.58 -1.02 -6.39
CA THR A 155 -13.84 -0.89 -7.83
C THR A 155 -14.88 0.19 -8.13
N HIS A 156 -15.94 0.29 -7.31
CA HIS A 156 -16.92 1.38 -7.41
C HIS A 156 -16.26 2.77 -7.34
N SER A 157 -15.35 3.00 -6.38
CA SER A 157 -14.62 4.26 -6.21
C SER A 157 -13.72 4.61 -7.41
N LYS A 158 -13.29 3.60 -8.18
CA LYS A 158 -12.47 3.76 -9.40
C LYS A 158 -13.34 4.11 -10.63
N LEU A 159 -14.50 3.48 -10.72
CA LEU A 159 -15.50 3.69 -11.78
C LEU A 159 -16.29 5.00 -11.58
N ASP A 160 -16.45 5.45 -10.33
CA ASP A 160 -17.22 6.65 -10.03
C ASP A 160 -16.46 7.95 -10.37
N GLY A 161 -15.46 8.33 -9.56
CA GLY A 161 -15.09 9.74 -9.39
C GLY A 161 -14.63 10.50 -10.65
N ARG A 162 -13.95 9.86 -11.59
CA ARG A 162 -13.64 10.42 -12.92
C ARG A 162 -13.98 9.46 -14.08
N GLY A 163 -14.68 8.36 -13.82
CA GLY A 163 -14.90 7.30 -14.80
C GLY A 163 -15.66 7.76 -16.06
N GLN A 164 -16.50 8.79 -15.95
CA GLN A 164 -17.18 9.42 -17.09
C GLN A 164 -16.23 10.10 -18.10
N LEU A 165 -14.96 10.31 -17.76
CA LEU A 165 -13.93 10.82 -18.69
C LEU A 165 -13.30 9.72 -19.55
N THR A 166 -13.69 8.45 -19.38
CA THR A 166 -13.08 7.30 -20.07
C THR A 166 -13.38 7.32 -21.56
N GLU A 167 -12.41 7.71 -22.39
CA GLU A 167 -12.47 7.54 -23.83
C GLU A 167 -12.00 6.14 -24.26
N ILE A 168 -11.06 5.54 -23.54
CA ILE A 168 -10.53 4.18 -23.79
C ILE A 168 -10.64 3.34 -22.52
N LEU A 169 -11.34 2.21 -22.61
CA LEU A 169 -11.32 1.16 -21.59
C LEU A 169 -10.26 0.10 -21.96
N ILE A 170 -9.44 -0.30 -21.00
CA ILE A 170 -8.44 -1.36 -21.14
C ILE A 170 -8.76 -2.45 -20.12
N VAL A 171 -9.07 -3.64 -20.62
CA VAL A 171 -9.10 -4.88 -19.85
C VAL A 171 -7.72 -5.51 -19.94
N ASN A 172 -7.06 -5.63 -18.79
CA ASN A 172 -5.72 -6.16 -18.65
C ASN A 172 -5.81 -7.64 -18.26
N GLY A 173 -5.54 -8.52 -19.22
CA GLY A 173 -5.30 -9.95 -19.05
C GLY A 173 -3.85 -10.32 -19.38
N LEU A 174 -2.89 -9.39 -19.20
CA LEU A 174 -1.49 -9.63 -19.56
C LEU A 174 -0.86 -10.70 -18.66
N GLU A 175 -1.01 -10.58 -17.34
CA GLU A 175 -0.54 -11.56 -16.36
C GLU A 175 0.94 -11.96 -16.58
N CYS A 176 1.82 -10.97 -16.62
CA CYS A 176 3.24 -11.11 -16.92
C CYS A 176 4.11 -11.69 -15.78
N GLU A 177 3.53 -11.94 -14.60
CA GLU A 177 4.25 -12.54 -13.47
C GLU A 177 4.50 -14.03 -13.76
N PRO A 178 5.72 -14.55 -13.61
CA PRO A 178 6.01 -15.98 -13.76
C PRO A 178 5.16 -16.87 -12.86
N TYR A 179 4.96 -18.12 -13.29
CA TYR A 179 4.16 -19.17 -12.66
C TYR A 179 2.64 -18.91 -12.54
N ILE A 180 2.19 -17.66 -12.43
CA ILE A 180 0.77 -17.33 -12.26
C ILE A 180 0.00 -17.61 -13.56
N THR A 181 -1.17 -18.22 -13.48
CA THR A 181 -2.02 -18.60 -14.65
C THR A 181 -3.54 -18.43 -14.39
N THR A 182 -3.92 -17.75 -13.30
CA THR A 182 -5.32 -17.55 -12.90
C THR A 182 -6.12 -16.62 -13.81
N ASP A 183 -5.52 -15.59 -14.41
CA ASP A 183 -6.18 -14.73 -15.40
C ASP A 183 -6.20 -15.44 -16.77
N ASP A 184 -5.15 -16.20 -17.12
CA ASP A 184 -5.08 -17.03 -18.34
C ASP A 184 -6.21 -18.07 -18.38
N ARG A 185 -6.33 -18.93 -17.35
CA ARG A 185 -7.43 -19.92 -17.27
C ARG A 185 -8.81 -19.25 -17.28
N LEU A 186 -8.97 -18.11 -16.60
CA LEU A 186 -10.24 -17.37 -16.60
C LEU A 186 -10.62 -16.90 -18.02
N MET A 187 -9.66 -16.41 -18.80
CA MET A 187 -9.87 -16.00 -20.18
C MET A 187 -10.09 -17.17 -21.15
N GLN A 188 -9.59 -18.37 -20.84
CA GLN A 188 -9.85 -19.57 -21.64
C GLN A 188 -11.25 -20.16 -21.39
N GLU A 189 -11.71 -20.17 -20.13
CA GLU A 189 -12.93 -20.87 -19.72
C GLU A 189 -14.18 -19.95 -19.66
N TYR A 190 -14.04 -18.67 -19.31
CA TYR A 190 -15.14 -17.75 -19.00
C TYR A 190 -15.13 -16.49 -19.90
N ALA A 191 -14.66 -16.63 -21.14
CA ALA A 191 -14.49 -15.53 -22.09
C ALA A 191 -15.79 -14.79 -22.45
N ASP A 192 -16.92 -15.49 -22.49
CA ASP A 192 -18.25 -14.95 -22.70
C ASP A 192 -18.74 -14.12 -21.49
N GLU A 193 -18.56 -14.64 -20.27
CA GLU A 193 -18.86 -13.89 -19.03
C GLU A 193 -17.95 -12.65 -18.85
N ILE A 194 -16.69 -12.72 -19.28
CA ILE A 194 -15.80 -11.56 -19.37
C ILE A 194 -16.38 -10.52 -20.33
N MET A 195 -16.88 -10.95 -21.50
CA MET A 195 -17.52 -10.06 -22.47
C MET A 195 -18.81 -9.43 -21.93
N ASP A 196 -19.60 -10.13 -21.12
CA ASP A 196 -20.75 -9.53 -20.43
C ASP A 196 -20.33 -8.51 -19.37
N GLY A 197 -19.26 -8.77 -18.61
CA GLY A 197 -18.65 -7.78 -17.72
C GLY A 197 -18.18 -6.53 -18.48
N ILE A 198 -17.67 -6.70 -19.72
CA ILE A 198 -17.35 -5.59 -20.63
C ILE A 198 -18.62 -4.85 -21.06
N ARG A 199 -19.72 -5.54 -21.40
CA ARG A 199 -21.00 -4.92 -21.79
C ARG A 199 -21.61 -4.07 -20.65
N VAL A 200 -21.52 -4.53 -19.40
CA VAL A 200 -21.88 -3.75 -18.20
C VAL A 200 -21.00 -2.49 -18.08
N LEU A 201 -19.68 -2.63 -18.23
CA LEU A 201 -18.74 -1.51 -18.18
C LEU A 201 -18.92 -0.50 -19.34
N LYS A 202 -19.27 -0.97 -20.54
CA LYS A 202 -19.57 -0.11 -21.69
C LYS A 202 -20.81 0.73 -21.45
N HIS A 203 -21.87 0.16 -20.88
CA HIS A 203 -23.05 0.92 -20.45
C HIS A 203 -22.68 1.98 -19.39
N LEU A 204 -21.88 1.61 -18.40
CA LEU A 204 -21.52 2.45 -17.25
C LEU A 204 -20.57 3.61 -17.58
N LEU A 205 -19.57 3.37 -18.43
CA LEU A 205 -18.48 4.30 -18.75
C LEU A 205 -18.60 4.98 -20.11
N LYS A 206 -19.35 4.37 -21.05
CA LYS A 206 -19.55 4.82 -22.45
C LYS A 206 -18.23 5.16 -23.19
N PRO A 207 -17.22 4.24 -23.20
CA PRO A 207 -15.95 4.47 -23.89
C PRO A 207 -16.13 4.51 -25.41
N LYS A 208 -15.17 5.12 -26.11
CA LYS A 208 -15.10 5.19 -27.57
C LYS A 208 -14.37 3.97 -28.18
N LEU A 209 -13.62 3.25 -27.36
CA LEU A 209 -12.89 2.03 -27.69
C LEU A 209 -12.64 1.22 -26.42
N THR A 210 -12.77 -0.10 -26.52
CA THR A 210 -12.37 -1.06 -25.48
C THR A 210 -11.25 -1.95 -26.04
N LEU A 211 -10.19 -2.15 -25.27
CA LEU A 211 -9.06 -3.01 -25.61
C LEU A 211 -8.94 -4.13 -24.59
N ILE A 212 -8.75 -5.36 -25.03
CA ILE A 212 -8.44 -6.51 -24.18
C ILE A 212 -6.98 -6.88 -24.47
N GLY A 213 -6.07 -6.49 -23.58
CA GLY A 213 -4.64 -6.77 -23.71
C GLY A 213 -4.31 -8.14 -23.13
N VAL A 214 -3.73 -9.01 -23.96
CA VAL A 214 -3.28 -10.37 -23.61
C VAL A 214 -1.85 -10.56 -24.14
N GLU A 215 -0.99 -11.29 -23.43
CA GLU A 215 0.36 -11.60 -23.92
C GLU A 215 0.34 -12.74 -24.95
N ASP A 216 1.29 -12.74 -25.88
CA ASP A 216 1.41 -13.69 -26.99
C ASP A 216 1.66 -15.15 -26.54
N ASN A 217 2.17 -15.37 -25.32
CA ASN A 217 2.28 -16.70 -24.70
C ASN A 217 0.92 -17.35 -24.32
N LYS A 218 -0.22 -16.68 -24.49
CA LYS A 218 -1.57 -17.16 -24.12
C LYS A 218 -2.50 -17.34 -25.34
N PRO A 219 -2.14 -18.13 -26.38
CA PRO A 219 -2.90 -18.22 -27.62
C PRO A 219 -4.33 -18.72 -27.43
N ALA A 220 -4.57 -19.66 -26.49
CA ALA A 220 -5.91 -20.18 -26.21
C ALA A 220 -6.84 -19.10 -25.60
N ALA A 221 -6.32 -18.23 -24.73
CA ALA A 221 -7.07 -17.09 -24.18
C ALA A 221 -7.38 -16.06 -25.27
N ILE A 222 -6.41 -15.76 -26.14
CA ILE A 222 -6.60 -14.87 -27.30
C ILE A 222 -7.71 -15.42 -28.21
N GLU A 223 -7.69 -16.73 -28.53
CA GLU A 223 -8.72 -17.35 -29.37
C GLU A 223 -10.11 -17.29 -28.71
N ALA A 224 -10.22 -17.69 -27.43
CA ALA A 224 -11.47 -17.69 -26.69
C ALA A 224 -12.11 -16.30 -26.61
N LEU A 225 -11.34 -15.28 -26.23
CA LEU A 225 -11.80 -13.88 -26.20
C LEU A 225 -12.19 -13.36 -27.58
N THR A 226 -11.41 -13.68 -28.62
CA THR A 226 -11.71 -13.26 -30.00
C THR A 226 -13.01 -13.90 -30.49
N ARG A 227 -13.26 -15.17 -30.16
CA ARG A 227 -14.47 -15.92 -30.52
C ARG A 227 -15.76 -15.28 -29.99
N TYR A 228 -15.73 -14.66 -28.80
CA TYR A 228 -16.88 -13.99 -28.19
C TYR A 228 -16.89 -12.46 -28.39
N THR A 229 -15.90 -11.89 -29.09
CA THR A 229 -15.84 -10.45 -29.40
C THR A 229 -16.79 -10.11 -30.57
N SER A 230 -18.02 -9.75 -30.23
CA SER A 230 -19.08 -9.33 -31.17
C SER A 230 -19.00 -7.88 -31.64
N ASP A 231 -18.33 -7.01 -30.87
CA ASP A 231 -18.54 -5.56 -30.92
C ASP A 231 -17.38 -4.86 -31.65
N ALA A 232 -17.66 -4.08 -32.70
CA ALA A 232 -16.63 -3.41 -33.52
C ALA A 232 -15.82 -2.29 -32.81
N ASP A 233 -16.17 -1.96 -31.57
CA ASP A 233 -15.41 -1.09 -30.67
C ASP A 233 -14.72 -1.85 -29.52
N VAL A 234 -14.74 -3.18 -29.52
CA VAL A 234 -13.96 -4.05 -28.61
C VAL A 234 -12.88 -4.77 -29.43
N LEU A 235 -11.62 -4.65 -29.03
CA LEU A 235 -10.48 -5.29 -29.74
C LEU A 235 -9.65 -6.12 -28.78
N VAL A 236 -9.50 -7.42 -29.06
CA VAL A 236 -8.43 -8.24 -28.47
C VAL A 236 -7.09 -7.81 -29.09
N LYS A 237 -6.07 -7.63 -28.25
CA LYS A 237 -4.71 -7.22 -28.64
C LYS A 237 -3.70 -8.13 -27.97
N SER A 238 -3.09 -9.00 -28.78
CA SER A 238 -1.85 -9.70 -28.42
C SER A 238 -0.71 -8.68 -28.27
N VAL A 239 0.14 -8.83 -27.27
CA VAL A 239 1.36 -8.03 -27.06
C VAL A 239 2.54 -8.94 -26.69
N PRO A 240 3.79 -8.50 -26.88
CA PRO A 240 4.96 -9.31 -26.53
C PRO A 240 5.04 -9.66 -25.04
N THR A 241 5.28 -10.92 -24.72
CA THR A 241 5.54 -11.40 -23.35
C THR A 241 6.82 -10.75 -22.79
N LYS A 242 6.65 -9.81 -21.85
CA LYS A 242 7.74 -8.96 -21.32
C LYS A 242 7.40 -8.45 -19.94
N TYR A 243 8.16 -8.82 -18.92
CA TYR A 243 7.87 -8.37 -17.56
C TYR A 243 8.41 -6.95 -17.30
N PRO A 244 7.65 -5.99 -16.71
CA PRO A 244 6.28 -6.08 -16.18
C PRO A 244 5.22 -5.38 -17.07
N SER A 245 4.90 -5.94 -18.25
CA SER A 245 3.86 -5.44 -19.19
C SER A 245 2.50 -5.19 -18.52
N GLY A 246 2.11 -6.07 -17.59
CA GLY A 246 0.88 -6.01 -16.80
C GLY A 246 0.82 -4.86 -15.80
N GLY A 247 1.92 -4.14 -15.58
CA GLY A 247 1.95 -2.90 -14.80
C GLY A 247 1.11 -1.81 -15.47
N ALA A 248 0.15 -1.23 -14.76
CA ALA A 248 -0.87 -0.37 -15.38
C ALA A 248 -0.35 0.89 -16.12
N LYS A 249 0.90 1.34 -15.89
CA LYS A 249 1.54 2.36 -16.74
C LYS A 249 2.04 1.74 -18.05
N GLN A 250 2.76 0.63 -17.97
CA GLN A 250 3.33 -0.14 -19.08
C GLN A 250 2.23 -0.66 -20.02
N THR A 251 1.12 -1.18 -19.48
CA THR A 251 -0.03 -1.63 -20.28
C THR A 251 -0.63 -0.50 -21.13
N ILE A 252 -0.70 0.73 -20.61
CA ILE A 252 -1.19 1.90 -21.36
C ILE A 252 -0.17 2.30 -22.44
N GLU A 253 1.12 2.24 -22.13
CA GLU A 253 2.19 2.56 -23.08
C GLU A 253 2.20 1.56 -24.25
N LEU A 254 2.20 0.25 -23.99
CA LEU A 254 2.12 -0.82 -25.00
C LEU A 254 0.92 -0.68 -25.95
N LEU A 255 -0.27 -0.38 -25.41
CA LEU A 255 -1.53 -0.38 -26.16
C LEU A 255 -1.93 0.98 -26.75
N THR A 256 -1.27 2.08 -26.36
CA THR A 256 -1.65 3.44 -26.80
C THR A 256 -0.49 4.39 -27.08
N GLY A 257 0.76 4.01 -26.83
CA GLY A 257 1.93 4.88 -27.00
C GLY A 257 1.93 6.11 -26.09
N ARG A 258 1.17 6.10 -24.98
CA ARG A 258 1.07 7.23 -24.03
C ARG A 258 1.57 6.81 -22.65
N GLN A 259 2.49 7.60 -22.10
CA GLN A 259 2.92 7.48 -20.71
C GLN A 259 1.98 8.25 -19.77
N VAL A 260 1.79 7.74 -18.55
CA VAL A 260 1.02 8.44 -17.51
C VAL A 260 1.91 9.48 -16.81
N PRO A 261 1.58 10.78 -16.84
CA PRO A 261 2.39 11.82 -16.21
C PRO A 261 2.62 11.57 -14.71
N LYS A 262 3.79 12.00 -14.20
CA LYS A 262 4.13 11.91 -12.77
C LYS A 262 3.03 12.56 -11.92
N GLY A 263 2.51 11.81 -10.94
CA GLY A 263 1.42 12.23 -10.04
C GLY A 263 0.02 12.26 -10.66
N GLY A 264 -0.11 12.14 -11.98
CA GLY A 264 -1.40 12.03 -12.69
C GLY A 264 -1.98 10.61 -12.62
N ARG A 265 -3.26 10.48 -13.02
CA ARG A 265 -3.96 9.19 -13.12
C ARG A 265 -4.30 8.92 -14.59
N ALA A 266 -4.34 7.64 -14.97
CA ALA A 266 -4.74 7.22 -16.33
C ALA A 266 -6.10 7.81 -16.76
N VAL A 267 -7.06 7.92 -15.82
CA VAL A 267 -8.39 8.47 -16.09
C VAL A 267 -8.35 9.98 -16.42
N ASP A 268 -7.33 10.70 -15.97
CA ASP A 268 -7.12 12.12 -16.33
C ASP A 268 -6.66 12.28 -17.79
N MET A 269 -6.19 11.18 -18.40
CA MET A 269 -5.85 11.08 -19.82
C MET A 269 -6.98 10.49 -20.67
N GLY A 270 -8.13 10.18 -20.06
CA GLY A 270 -9.26 9.48 -20.66
C GLY A 270 -9.10 7.96 -20.77
N ILE A 271 -8.24 7.33 -19.95
CA ILE A 271 -7.95 5.89 -20.03
C ILE A 271 -8.28 5.20 -18.70
N MET A 272 -9.12 4.16 -18.75
CA MET A 272 -9.43 3.30 -17.60
C MET A 272 -8.76 1.93 -17.80
N VAL A 273 -8.06 1.42 -16.78
CA VAL A 273 -7.45 0.07 -16.81
C VAL A 273 -8.05 -0.79 -15.68
N LEU A 274 -8.60 -1.95 -16.01
CA LEU A 274 -9.13 -2.94 -15.06
C LEU A 274 -8.53 -4.32 -15.37
N ASN A 275 -8.22 -5.13 -14.36
CA ASN A 275 -7.77 -6.52 -14.59
C ASN A 275 -8.98 -7.40 -14.99
N VAL A 276 -8.75 -8.42 -15.81
CA VAL A 276 -9.82 -9.28 -16.36
C VAL A 276 -10.67 -9.97 -15.29
N ALA A 277 -10.09 -10.54 -14.23
CA ALA A 277 -10.85 -11.09 -13.10
C ALA A 277 -11.73 -10.04 -12.39
N THR A 278 -11.31 -8.77 -12.37
CA THR A 278 -12.14 -7.67 -11.83
C THR A 278 -13.35 -7.38 -12.73
N VAL A 279 -13.25 -7.59 -14.04
CA VAL A 279 -14.36 -7.42 -15.00
C VAL A 279 -15.35 -8.58 -14.88
N PHE A 280 -14.85 -9.81 -14.79
CA PHE A 280 -15.66 -11.00 -14.51
C PHE A 280 -16.43 -10.87 -13.17
N ALA A 281 -15.78 -10.35 -12.11
CA ALA A 281 -16.46 -10.07 -10.84
C ALA A 281 -17.59 -9.03 -10.95
N ILE A 282 -17.50 -8.07 -11.88
CA ILE A 282 -18.60 -7.11 -12.16
C ILE A 282 -19.77 -7.82 -12.86
N LYS A 283 -19.53 -8.76 -13.78
CA LYS A 283 -20.58 -9.60 -14.37
C LYS A 283 -21.35 -10.31 -13.26
N ARG A 284 -20.66 -11.05 -12.39
CA ARG A 284 -21.30 -11.84 -11.32
C ARG A 284 -22.10 -11.00 -10.34
N ALA A 285 -21.59 -9.85 -9.93
CA ALA A 285 -22.30 -8.94 -9.04
C ALA A 285 -23.58 -8.32 -9.63
N ILE A 286 -23.59 -8.03 -10.94
CA ILE A 286 -24.71 -7.34 -11.59
C ILE A 286 -25.70 -8.33 -12.19
N ILE A 287 -25.25 -9.26 -13.03
CA ILE A 287 -26.13 -10.17 -13.77
C ILE A 287 -26.62 -11.30 -12.87
N ASP A 288 -25.71 -11.97 -12.14
CA ASP A 288 -26.06 -13.15 -11.32
C ASP A 288 -26.47 -12.79 -9.89
N GLY A 289 -26.21 -11.54 -9.46
CA GLY A 289 -26.50 -11.05 -8.11
C GLY A 289 -25.53 -11.60 -7.05
N GLU A 290 -24.32 -12.01 -7.45
CA GLU A 290 -23.36 -12.71 -6.59
C GLU A 290 -22.21 -11.80 -6.12
N PRO A 291 -22.03 -11.61 -4.80
CA PRO A 291 -20.92 -10.83 -4.26
C PRO A 291 -19.57 -11.53 -4.41
N LEU A 292 -18.48 -10.76 -4.29
CA LEU A 292 -17.11 -11.26 -4.33
C LEU A 292 -16.77 -12.09 -3.07
N ILE A 293 -17.11 -13.39 -3.11
CA ILE A 293 -16.91 -14.41 -2.06
C ILE A 293 -15.84 -15.47 -2.39
N GLU A 294 -15.41 -15.54 -3.65
CA GLU A 294 -14.45 -16.52 -4.13
C GLU A 294 -13.59 -15.91 -5.25
N ARG A 295 -12.45 -16.52 -5.54
CA ARG A 295 -11.64 -16.21 -6.72
C ARG A 295 -10.88 -17.43 -7.20
N ILE A 296 -10.39 -17.40 -8.44
CA ILE A 296 -9.38 -18.35 -8.90
C ILE A 296 -8.04 -18.01 -8.23
N VAL A 297 -7.31 -19.06 -7.85
CA VAL A 297 -5.94 -19.03 -7.32
C VAL A 297 -5.11 -20.06 -8.08
N THR A 298 -3.91 -19.70 -8.52
CA THR A 298 -2.93 -20.66 -9.06
C THR A 298 -2.19 -21.37 -7.93
N LEU A 299 -2.07 -22.70 -7.98
CA LEU A 299 -1.24 -23.53 -7.11
C LEU A 299 -0.14 -24.16 -7.97
N THR A 300 1.13 -23.91 -7.65
CA THR A 300 2.24 -24.18 -8.59
C THR A 300 3.59 -24.18 -7.88
N GLY A 301 4.63 -24.71 -8.52
CA GLY A 301 5.90 -25.05 -7.90
C GLY A 301 6.06 -26.56 -7.77
N ASP A 302 7.28 -27.07 -7.97
CA ASP A 302 7.60 -28.50 -8.09
C ASP A 302 7.31 -29.32 -6.81
N ALA A 303 7.07 -28.66 -5.66
CA ALA A 303 6.65 -29.33 -4.44
C ALA A 303 5.17 -29.77 -4.45
N PHE A 304 4.34 -29.29 -5.38
CA PHE A 304 2.96 -29.75 -5.52
C PHE A 304 2.86 -30.99 -6.41
N LYS A 305 2.21 -32.06 -5.92
CA LYS A 305 1.81 -33.20 -6.78
C LYS A 305 0.64 -32.87 -7.72
N LYS A 306 -0.16 -31.86 -7.39
CA LYS A 306 -1.37 -31.46 -8.14
C LYS A 306 -1.40 -29.94 -8.39
N PRO A 307 -0.46 -29.40 -9.19
CA PRO A 307 -0.49 -27.99 -9.60
C PRO A 307 -1.65 -27.72 -10.57
N GLY A 308 -2.08 -26.46 -10.64
CA GLY A 308 -3.22 -26.04 -11.47
C GLY A 308 -3.87 -24.76 -10.96
N ASN A 309 -5.11 -24.54 -11.38
CA ASN A 309 -5.91 -23.39 -10.96
C ASN A 309 -7.19 -23.84 -10.26
N VAL A 310 -7.56 -23.13 -9.20
CA VAL A 310 -8.62 -23.56 -8.28
C VAL A 310 -9.55 -22.41 -7.92
N TRP A 311 -10.87 -22.65 -7.92
CA TRP A 311 -11.83 -21.76 -7.29
C TRP A 311 -11.71 -21.90 -5.77
N VAL A 312 -11.49 -20.78 -5.06
CA VAL A 312 -11.27 -20.78 -3.60
C VAL A 312 -12.17 -19.76 -2.91
N ARG A 313 -12.86 -20.22 -1.86
CA ARG A 313 -13.65 -19.39 -0.93
C ARG A 313 -12.73 -18.39 -0.21
N LEU A 314 -13.07 -17.10 -0.21
CA LEU A 314 -12.32 -16.11 0.55
C LEU A 314 -12.38 -16.44 2.05
N GLY A 315 -11.23 -16.37 2.71
CA GLY A 315 -11.02 -16.84 4.08
C GLY A 315 -10.52 -18.28 4.22
N THR A 316 -10.36 -19.04 3.13
CA THR A 316 -9.79 -20.40 3.18
C THR A 316 -8.37 -20.37 3.77
N PRO A 317 -8.06 -21.11 4.86
CA PRO A 317 -6.70 -21.21 5.39
C PRO A 317 -5.77 -21.86 4.36
N VAL A 318 -4.64 -21.23 4.05
CA VAL A 318 -3.70 -21.71 3.02
C VAL A 318 -3.28 -23.17 3.26
N ARG A 319 -3.02 -23.56 4.52
CA ARG A 319 -2.68 -24.94 4.95
C ARG A 319 -3.62 -25.99 4.36
N TRP A 320 -4.92 -25.71 4.32
CA TRP A 320 -5.91 -26.66 3.83
C TRP A 320 -5.80 -26.88 2.32
N LEU A 321 -5.47 -25.84 1.55
CA LEU A 321 -5.13 -25.98 0.12
C LEU A 321 -3.83 -26.77 -0.07
N LEU A 322 -2.78 -26.47 0.69
CA LEU A 322 -1.50 -27.19 0.60
C LEU A 322 -1.67 -28.69 0.88
N GLN A 323 -2.53 -29.04 1.84
CA GLN A 323 -2.88 -30.44 2.13
C GLN A 323 -3.74 -31.06 1.03
N ARG A 324 -4.80 -30.37 0.56
CA ARG A 324 -5.73 -30.89 -0.46
C ARG A 324 -5.08 -31.12 -1.83
N PHE A 325 -4.12 -30.28 -2.20
CA PHE A 325 -3.37 -30.39 -3.46
C PHE A 325 -2.01 -31.07 -3.29
N GLU A 326 -1.85 -31.83 -2.19
CA GLU A 326 -0.77 -32.78 -1.94
C GLU A 326 0.65 -32.17 -2.04
N LEU A 327 0.86 -31.01 -1.42
CA LEU A 327 2.19 -30.44 -1.24
C LEU A 327 3.11 -31.43 -0.51
N GLN A 328 4.30 -31.66 -1.07
CA GLN A 328 5.40 -32.42 -0.47
C GLN A 328 6.47 -31.41 0.00
N PRO A 329 6.37 -30.87 1.23
CA PRO A 329 7.24 -29.79 1.68
C PRO A 329 8.69 -30.27 1.89
N GLU A 330 9.65 -29.51 1.36
CA GLU A 330 11.05 -29.57 1.81
C GLU A 330 11.18 -29.08 3.28
N ALA A 331 12.32 -29.34 3.93
CA ALA A 331 12.56 -28.94 5.32
C ALA A 331 12.41 -27.42 5.56
N ASP A 332 12.86 -26.61 4.59
CA ASP A 332 12.78 -25.14 4.60
C ASP A 332 11.69 -24.63 3.62
N GLN A 333 10.58 -25.37 3.44
CA GLN A 333 9.59 -25.07 2.40
C GLN A 333 9.03 -23.64 2.49
N ARG A 334 9.32 -22.84 1.46
CA ARG A 334 8.73 -21.51 1.28
C ARG A 334 7.37 -21.65 0.60
N VAL A 335 6.39 -20.88 1.08
CA VAL A 335 5.09 -20.67 0.42
C VAL A 335 4.98 -19.17 0.11
N ILE A 336 5.07 -18.82 -1.16
CA ILE A 336 5.07 -17.45 -1.67
C ILE A 336 3.65 -17.13 -2.14
N MET A 337 3.06 -16.07 -1.59
CA MET A 337 1.81 -15.51 -2.11
C MET A 337 2.12 -14.49 -3.20
N GLY A 338 1.52 -14.66 -4.37
CA GLY A 338 1.92 -14.01 -5.61
C GLY A 338 2.97 -14.84 -6.36
N GLY A 339 3.75 -14.19 -7.21
CA GLY A 339 4.85 -14.81 -7.96
C GLY A 339 6.23 -14.44 -7.42
N PRO A 340 7.31 -14.85 -8.11
CA PRO A 340 8.68 -14.69 -7.62
C PRO A 340 9.21 -13.24 -7.68
N MET A 341 8.54 -12.32 -8.39
CA MET A 341 9.02 -10.95 -8.61
C MET A 341 8.37 -9.94 -7.65
N MET A 342 7.04 -10.03 -7.49
CA MET A 342 6.26 -9.10 -6.65
C MET A 342 5.68 -9.74 -5.38
N GLY A 343 5.67 -11.08 -5.28
CA GLY A 343 5.12 -11.81 -4.16
C GLY A 343 5.93 -11.72 -2.87
N PHE A 344 5.46 -12.40 -1.83
CA PHE A 344 6.14 -12.49 -0.53
C PHE A 344 5.90 -13.86 0.11
N THR A 345 6.90 -14.36 0.84
CA THR A 345 6.76 -15.58 1.65
C THR A 345 5.76 -15.35 2.79
N LEU A 346 4.78 -16.23 2.94
CA LEU A 346 3.84 -16.19 4.06
C LEU A 346 4.55 -16.54 5.39
N PRO A 347 4.21 -15.90 6.51
CA PRO A 347 4.81 -16.21 7.82
C PRO A 347 4.47 -17.63 8.30
N HIS A 348 3.29 -18.13 7.95
CA HIS A 348 2.85 -19.50 8.20
C HIS A 348 1.67 -19.87 7.30
N ALA A 349 1.42 -21.17 7.12
CA ALA A 349 0.31 -21.67 6.31
C ALA A 349 -1.10 -21.41 6.90
N MET A 350 -1.26 -20.96 8.15
CA MET A 350 -2.59 -20.62 8.70
C MET A 350 -3.16 -19.28 8.20
N VAL A 351 -2.40 -18.51 7.40
CA VAL A 351 -2.90 -17.27 6.78
C VAL A 351 -4.10 -17.59 5.85
N PRO A 352 -5.17 -16.78 5.86
CA PRO A 352 -6.29 -16.95 4.92
C PRO A 352 -5.99 -16.44 3.51
N VAL A 353 -6.59 -17.10 2.52
CA VAL A 353 -6.75 -16.60 1.15
C VAL A 353 -7.68 -15.38 1.14
N VAL A 354 -7.22 -14.28 0.55
CA VAL A 354 -7.92 -12.99 0.49
C VAL A 354 -8.09 -12.51 -0.96
N LYS A 355 -8.82 -11.41 -1.17
CA LYS A 355 -9.03 -10.80 -2.51
C LYS A 355 -7.72 -10.57 -3.30
N ALA A 356 -6.59 -10.37 -2.63
CA ALA A 356 -5.26 -10.21 -3.23
C ALA A 356 -4.57 -11.53 -3.67
N THR A 357 -4.99 -12.69 -3.14
CA THR A 357 -4.28 -13.97 -3.31
C THR A 357 -4.55 -14.55 -4.70
N ASN A 358 -3.71 -14.23 -5.68
CA ASN A 358 -3.81 -14.74 -7.05
C ASN A 358 -3.01 -16.02 -7.30
N CYS A 359 -1.93 -16.24 -6.56
CA CYS A 359 -1.09 -17.44 -6.64
C CYS A 359 -0.56 -17.83 -5.25
N LEU A 360 -0.35 -19.13 -5.06
CA LEU A 360 0.41 -19.74 -3.97
C LEU A 360 1.51 -20.60 -4.61
N LEU A 361 2.67 -19.98 -4.82
CA LEU A 361 3.87 -20.61 -5.38
C LEU A 361 4.64 -21.29 -4.23
N SER A 362 4.79 -22.61 -4.29
CA SER A 362 5.55 -23.38 -3.30
C SER A 362 6.67 -24.16 -4.01
N PRO A 363 7.82 -23.52 -4.30
CA PRO A 363 8.83 -24.09 -5.15
C PRO A 363 9.82 -24.96 -4.37
N THR A 364 10.51 -25.87 -5.07
CA THR A 364 11.66 -26.58 -4.49
C THR A 364 12.89 -25.67 -4.42
N ARG A 365 13.89 -26.01 -3.61
CA ARG A 365 15.17 -25.31 -3.55
C ARG A 365 15.99 -25.42 -4.85
N ALA A 366 15.70 -26.42 -5.70
CA ALA A 366 16.32 -26.56 -7.02
C ALA A 366 15.65 -25.65 -8.07
N GLU A 367 14.32 -25.57 -8.05
CA GLU A 367 13.50 -24.78 -8.97
C GLU A 367 13.64 -23.26 -8.74
N LEU A 368 13.53 -22.84 -7.48
CA LEU A 368 13.73 -21.47 -7.07
C LEU A 368 14.65 -21.46 -5.84
N PRO A 369 15.99 -21.37 -6.03
CA PRO A 369 16.90 -21.25 -4.92
C PRO A 369 16.64 -19.96 -4.10
N PRO A 370 17.08 -19.90 -2.82
CA PRO A 370 17.23 -18.61 -2.15
C PRO A 370 18.34 -17.79 -2.83
N PRO A 371 18.25 -16.44 -2.85
CA PRO A 371 19.39 -15.62 -3.23
C PRO A 371 20.56 -15.88 -2.28
N GLY A 372 21.78 -15.73 -2.78
CA GLY A 372 23.00 -15.79 -1.98
C GLY A 372 23.24 -14.49 -1.18
N PRO A 373 24.47 -14.30 -0.68
CA PRO A 373 24.82 -13.15 0.15
C PRO A 373 25.01 -11.87 -0.68
N GLU A 374 24.36 -10.77 -0.28
CA GLU A 374 24.52 -9.43 -0.90
C GLU A 374 26.00 -9.06 -1.05
N GLN A 375 26.44 -8.81 -2.28
CA GLN A 375 27.80 -8.38 -2.62
C GLN A 375 27.88 -6.87 -2.86
N ALA A 376 29.10 -6.33 -2.87
CA ALA A 376 29.33 -4.93 -3.18
C ALA A 376 28.86 -4.56 -4.60
N CYS A 377 28.19 -3.41 -4.75
CA CYS A 377 27.71 -2.90 -6.02
C CYS A 377 28.86 -2.54 -6.97
N ILE A 378 29.03 -3.34 -8.04
CA ILE A 378 30.06 -3.15 -9.08
C ILE A 378 29.74 -2.06 -10.12
N ARG A 379 28.59 -1.38 -10.01
CA ARG A 379 28.14 -0.29 -10.91
C ARG A 379 28.02 -0.67 -12.40
N CYS A 380 27.64 -1.92 -12.71
CA CYS A 380 27.54 -2.47 -14.06
C CYS A 380 26.37 -1.96 -14.94
N SER A 381 25.78 -0.80 -14.59
CA SER A 381 24.54 -0.17 -15.12
C SER A 381 23.24 -1.00 -15.18
N ALA A 382 23.29 -2.31 -15.44
CA ALA A 382 22.16 -3.20 -15.80
C ALA A 382 20.85 -2.98 -15.01
N CYS A 383 20.93 -2.69 -13.71
CA CYS A 383 19.76 -2.37 -12.89
C CYS A 383 18.94 -1.16 -13.38
N ALA A 384 19.58 -0.17 -14.00
CA ALA A 384 18.96 0.99 -14.63
C ALA A 384 18.44 0.66 -16.04
N ASP A 385 19.23 -0.07 -16.84
CA ASP A 385 18.85 -0.49 -18.19
C ASP A 385 17.60 -1.38 -18.20
N ALA A 386 17.43 -2.21 -17.15
CA ALA A 386 16.23 -3.02 -16.93
C ALA A 386 15.06 -2.26 -16.28
N CYS A 387 15.18 -0.97 -15.93
CA CYS A 387 14.21 -0.27 -15.08
C CYS A 387 13.00 0.28 -15.88
N PRO A 388 11.79 -0.30 -15.75
CA PRO A 388 10.61 0.10 -16.55
C PRO A 388 9.98 1.43 -16.12
N ALA A 389 10.68 2.19 -15.26
CA ALA A 389 10.31 3.53 -14.81
C ALA A 389 11.42 4.57 -15.11
N THR A 390 12.45 4.21 -15.88
CA THR A 390 13.58 5.10 -16.24
C THR A 390 14.28 5.77 -15.05
N LEU A 391 14.33 5.07 -13.91
CA LEU A 391 15.00 5.55 -12.69
C LEU A 391 16.49 5.20 -12.70
N LEU A 392 17.21 5.61 -11.66
CA LEU A 392 18.59 5.20 -11.38
C LEU A 392 18.66 4.33 -10.11
N PRO A 393 18.36 3.01 -10.18
CA PRO A 393 18.33 2.13 -9.02
C PRO A 393 19.62 2.11 -8.22
N GLN A 394 20.79 2.23 -8.88
CA GLN A 394 22.07 2.34 -8.19
C GLN A 394 22.09 3.51 -7.19
N GLU A 395 21.69 4.71 -7.61
CA GLU A 395 21.74 5.92 -6.76
C GLU A 395 20.65 5.89 -5.68
N LEU A 396 19.44 5.44 -6.05
CA LEU A 396 18.37 5.20 -5.09
C LEU A 396 18.80 4.21 -3.99
N TYR A 397 19.58 3.18 -4.32
CA TYR A 397 20.12 2.23 -3.35
C TYR A 397 21.17 2.86 -2.44
N TRP A 398 22.16 3.58 -3.00
CA TRP A 398 23.17 4.26 -2.18
C TRP A 398 22.52 5.19 -1.16
N TYR A 399 21.55 6.01 -1.56
CA TYR A 399 20.85 6.93 -0.64
C TYR A 399 19.89 6.23 0.33
N SER A 400 19.14 5.21 -0.12
CA SER A 400 18.25 4.44 0.77
C SER A 400 19.03 3.70 1.86
N ARG A 401 20.18 3.09 1.50
CA ARG A 401 21.01 2.31 2.42
C ARG A 401 21.69 3.16 3.50
N VAL A 402 21.99 4.43 3.21
CA VAL A 402 22.52 5.40 4.21
C VAL A 402 21.44 6.29 4.85
N LYS A 403 20.15 6.01 4.59
CA LYS A 403 18.99 6.77 5.05
C LYS A 403 18.96 8.27 4.65
N GLU A 404 19.61 8.64 3.55
CA GLU A 404 19.52 9.99 2.97
C GLU A 404 18.24 10.15 2.12
N TYR A 405 17.10 9.96 2.75
CA TYR A 405 15.79 9.87 2.09
C TYR A 405 15.42 11.13 1.29
N ASP A 406 15.81 12.32 1.75
CA ASP A 406 15.70 13.58 1.00
C ASP A 406 16.29 13.54 -0.42
N LYS A 407 17.33 12.74 -0.64
CA LYS A 407 17.99 12.59 -1.94
C LYS A 407 17.31 11.51 -2.78
N ALA A 408 16.88 10.41 -2.15
CA ALA A 408 16.07 9.38 -2.81
C ALA A 408 14.72 9.94 -3.30
N GLU A 409 14.08 10.83 -2.53
CA GLU A 409 12.90 11.58 -2.95
C GLU A 409 13.14 12.45 -4.19
N LYS A 410 14.25 13.20 -4.21
CA LYS A 410 14.65 14.04 -5.36
C LYS A 410 14.94 13.23 -6.62
N LEU A 411 15.39 11.98 -6.45
CA LEU A 411 15.54 10.97 -7.51
C LEU A 411 14.26 10.15 -7.78
N ASN A 412 13.10 10.61 -7.32
CA ASN A 412 11.78 10.05 -7.63
C ASN A 412 11.54 8.62 -7.10
N LEU A 413 12.06 8.28 -5.90
CA LEU A 413 11.83 6.98 -5.24
C LEU A 413 10.35 6.51 -5.29
N PHE A 414 9.38 7.42 -5.16
CA PHE A 414 7.95 7.10 -5.20
C PHE A 414 7.40 6.72 -6.58
N ASP A 415 8.10 6.99 -7.68
CA ASP A 415 7.73 6.50 -9.02
C ASP A 415 8.22 5.06 -9.28
N CYS A 416 9.05 4.50 -8.40
CA CYS A 416 9.44 3.09 -8.45
C CYS A 416 8.22 2.19 -8.21
N ILE A 417 7.93 1.28 -9.14
CA ILE A 417 6.78 0.35 -9.07
C ILE A 417 7.06 -0.96 -8.32
N GLU A 418 8.21 -1.09 -7.65
CA GLU A 418 8.60 -2.25 -6.80
C GLU A 418 8.65 -3.62 -7.51
N CYS A 419 8.65 -3.63 -8.85
CA CYS A 419 8.60 -4.83 -9.70
C CYS A 419 9.80 -5.82 -9.62
N GLY A 420 10.85 -5.57 -8.84
CA GLY A 420 11.98 -6.51 -8.71
C GLY A 420 12.93 -6.63 -9.93
N ALA A 421 12.55 -6.17 -11.13
CA ALA A 421 13.34 -6.33 -12.36
C ALA A 421 14.80 -5.85 -12.24
N CYS A 422 15.04 -4.74 -11.53
CA CYS A 422 16.38 -4.22 -11.28
C CYS A 422 17.23 -5.06 -10.31
N ALA A 423 16.60 -5.83 -9.42
CA ALA A 423 17.29 -6.75 -8.49
C ALA A 423 17.59 -8.09 -9.18
N TRP A 424 16.67 -8.59 -10.01
CA TRP A 424 16.85 -9.81 -10.82
C TRP A 424 18.10 -9.75 -11.72
N VAL A 425 18.37 -8.60 -12.34
CA VAL A 425 19.56 -8.40 -13.19
C VAL A 425 20.83 -7.99 -12.41
N CYS A 426 20.83 -8.05 -11.08
CA CYS A 426 21.95 -7.56 -10.27
C CYS A 426 22.99 -8.68 -10.03
N PRO A 427 24.18 -8.64 -10.68
CA PRO A 427 25.23 -9.65 -10.44
C PRO A 427 25.87 -9.55 -9.04
N SER A 428 25.52 -8.52 -8.27
CA SER A 428 25.89 -8.37 -6.86
C SER A 428 24.81 -8.92 -5.91
N GLU A 429 23.72 -9.52 -6.41
CA GLU A 429 22.59 -10.06 -5.64
C GLU A 429 21.94 -9.07 -4.65
N ILE A 430 22.04 -7.77 -4.93
CA ILE A 430 21.56 -6.71 -4.04
C ILE A 430 20.02 -6.70 -4.02
N PRO A 431 19.36 -6.79 -2.86
CA PRO A 431 17.90 -6.77 -2.74
C PRO A 431 17.34 -5.34 -2.86
N LEU A 432 17.62 -4.67 -3.99
CA LEU A 432 17.34 -3.25 -4.26
C LEU A 432 15.91 -2.82 -3.85
N VAL A 433 14.90 -3.63 -4.18
CA VAL A 433 13.50 -3.33 -3.88
C VAL A 433 13.17 -3.39 -2.39
N GLN A 434 13.87 -4.20 -1.59
CA GLN A 434 13.67 -4.23 -0.13
C GLN A 434 14.11 -2.90 0.48
N TYR A 435 15.29 -2.38 0.09
CA TYR A 435 15.75 -1.05 0.49
C TYR A 435 14.78 0.06 0.05
N TYR A 436 14.16 -0.04 -1.14
CA TYR A 436 13.18 0.96 -1.58
C TYR A 436 11.85 0.88 -0.83
N LYS A 437 11.39 -0.32 -0.47
CA LYS A 437 10.18 -0.51 0.37
C LYS A 437 10.40 0.13 1.74
N ILE A 438 11.49 -0.24 2.43
CA ILE A 438 11.89 0.34 3.73
C ILE A 438 11.99 1.86 3.63
N ALA A 439 12.73 2.40 2.66
CA ALA A 439 12.88 3.85 2.50
C ALA A 439 11.54 4.57 2.26
N LYS A 440 10.64 3.99 1.45
CA LYS A 440 9.29 4.54 1.25
C LYS A 440 8.46 4.52 2.52
N ASP A 441 8.55 3.47 3.32
CA ASP A 441 7.78 3.30 4.55
C ASP A 441 8.30 4.20 5.69
N ASP A 442 9.62 4.29 5.90
CA ASP A 442 10.24 5.28 6.79
C ASP A 442 9.78 6.71 6.42
N ILE A 443 9.75 7.07 5.13
CA ILE A 443 9.26 8.38 4.66
C ILE A 443 7.76 8.55 4.90
N ARG A 444 6.93 7.52 4.64
CA ARG A 444 5.47 7.56 4.88
C ARG A 444 5.19 7.77 6.37
N GLU A 445 5.93 7.11 7.25
CA GLU A 445 5.83 7.25 8.71
C GLU A 445 6.26 8.66 9.16
N ALA A 446 7.44 9.14 8.75
CA ALA A 446 7.93 10.47 9.11
C ALA A 446 6.96 11.59 8.65
N ARG A 447 6.37 11.45 7.45
CA ARG A 447 5.32 12.35 6.97
C ARG A 447 4.04 12.25 7.80
N ALA A 448 3.60 11.04 8.13
CA ALA A 448 2.41 10.84 8.96
C ALA A 448 2.61 11.35 10.40
N GLU A 449 3.82 11.29 10.95
CA GLU A 449 4.18 11.92 12.22
C GLU A 449 4.18 13.44 12.11
N ALA A 450 4.83 14.02 11.09
CA ALA A 450 4.81 15.47 10.85
C ALA A 450 3.38 16.02 10.69
N GLU A 451 2.50 15.32 9.97
CA GLU A 451 1.09 15.68 9.90
C GLU A 451 0.35 15.54 11.24
N LYS A 452 0.65 14.53 12.07
CA LYS A 452 0.08 14.40 13.42
C LYS A 452 0.53 15.54 14.31
N ALA A 453 1.81 15.91 14.26
CA ALA A 453 2.40 17.01 15.03
C ALA A 453 1.80 18.36 14.62
N GLU A 454 1.68 18.65 13.33
CA GLU A 454 1.06 19.88 12.82
C GLU A 454 -0.45 19.94 13.15
N ARG A 455 -1.19 18.82 13.04
CA ARG A 455 -2.59 18.74 13.52
C ARG A 455 -2.69 18.96 15.04
N ALA A 456 -1.73 18.48 15.83
CA ALA A 456 -1.71 18.68 17.28
C ALA A 456 -1.41 20.14 17.64
N LYS A 457 -0.45 20.77 16.95
CA LYS A 457 -0.14 22.20 17.04
C LYS A 457 -1.36 23.07 16.70
N GLN A 458 -2.03 22.83 15.57
CA GLN A 458 -3.25 23.53 15.19
C GLN A 458 -4.37 23.38 16.23
N ARG A 459 -4.52 22.19 16.85
CA ARG A 459 -5.46 21.96 17.96
C ARG A 459 -5.07 22.73 19.23
N PHE A 460 -3.77 22.86 19.52
CA PHE A 460 -3.25 23.64 20.64
C PHE A 460 -3.48 25.15 20.43
N GLU A 461 -3.10 25.67 19.27
CA GLU A 461 -3.31 27.07 18.87
C GLU A 461 -4.80 27.44 18.90
N ALA A 462 -5.67 26.59 18.34
CA ALA A 462 -7.13 26.80 18.38
C ALA A 462 -7.71 26.75 19.81
N LYS A 463 -7.14 25.94 20.72
CA LYS A 463 -7.52 25.91 22.14
C LYS A 463 -7.07 27.19 22.85
N GLN A 464 -5.84 27.65 22.61
CA GLN A 464 -5.31 28.87 23.21
C GLN A 464 -6.06 30.12 22.72
N ALA A 465 -6.28 30.25 21.41
CA ALA A 465 -7.08 31.33 20.83
C ALA A 465 -8.57 31.28 21.27
N ARG A 466 -9.07 30.15 21.79
CA ARG A 466 -10.38 30.10 22.47
C ARG A 466 -10.28 30.63 23.90
N PHE A 467 -9.31 30.18 24.69
CA PHE A 467 -9.09 30.63 26.06
C PHE A 467 -8.79 32.15 26.14
N GLU A 468 -8.03 32.69 25.19
CA GLU A 468 -7.75 34.13 25.10
C GLU A 468 -9.01 34.94 24.77
N ARG A 469 -9.91 34.43 23.92
CA ARG A 469 -11.23 35.05 23.68
C ARG A 469 -12.17 34.93 24.88
N GLU A 470 -12.18 33.79 25.57
CA GLU A 470 -12.94 33.58 26.82
C GLU A 470 -12.45 34.54 27.92
N LYS A 471 -11.13 34.73 28.05
CA LYS A 471 -10.51 35.70 28.96
C LYS A 471 -10.88 37.14 28.57
N ALA A 472 -10.66 37.54 27.31
CA ALA A 472 -10.97 38.89 26.85
C ALA A 472 -12.46 39.23 27.01
N ALA A 473 -13.37 38.32 26.68
CA ALA A 473 -14.81 38.50 26.87
C ALA A 473 -15.22 38.54 28.35
N ARG A 474 -14.45 37.94 29.26
CA ARG A 474 -14.62 38.13 30.71
C ARG A 474 -14.12 39.49 31.16
N GLU A 475 -12.99 39.95 30.63
CA GLU A 475 -12.39 41.25 30.94
C GLU A 475 -13.28 42.41 30.42
N THR A 476 -13.84 42.33 29.21
CA THR A 476 -14.82 43.33 28.72
C THR A 476 -16.07 43.35 29.57
N ARG A 477 -16.68 42.20 29.90
CA ARG A 477 -17.85 42.13 30.81
C ARG A 477 -17.57 42.73 32.19
N HIS A 478 -16.37 42.52 32.74
CA HIS A 478 -15.96 43.14 34.01
C HIS A 478 -15.80 44.66 33.87
N ALA A 479 -15.25 45.15 32.75
CA ALA A 479 -15.09 46.58 32.45
C ALA A 479 -16.44 47.27 32.18
N GLU A 480 -17.31 46.67 31.37
CA GLU A 480 -18.69 47.10 31.10
C GLU A 480 -19.49 47.22 32.40
N ALA A 481 -19.48 46.18 33.24
CA ALA A 481 -20.16 46.21 34.54
C ALA A 481 -19.55 47.23 35.51
N ALA A 482 -18.24 47.53 35.41
CA ALA A 482 -17.60 48.60 36.19
C ALA A 482 -17.98 50.00 35.68
N ALA A 483 -18.07 50.19 34.36
CA ALA A 483 -18.53 51.43 33.74
C ALA A 483 -20.00 51.71 34.06
N GLN A 484 -20.87 50.70 33.98
CA GLN A 484 -22.28 50.80 34.39
C GLN A 484 -22.43 51.16 35.87
N ARG A 485 -21.65 50.54 36.78
CA ARG A 485 -21.63 50.93 38.20
C ARG A 485 -21.19 52.39 38.40
N ARG A 486 -20.16 52.85 37.67
CA ARG A 486 -19.72 54.26 37.71
C ARG A 486 -20.80 55.21 37.19
N GLN A 487 -21.42 54.91 36.05
CA GLN A 487 -22.51 55.72 35.49
C GLN A 487 -23.70 55.81 36.44
N ALA A 488 -24.13 54.68 37.03
CA ALA A 488 -25.20 54.66 38.03
C ALA A 488 -24.84 55.53 39.26
N MET A 489 -23.59 55.48 39.73
CA MET A 489 -23.13 56.31 40.86
C MET A 489 -23.07 57.81 40.51
N THR A 490 -22.61 58.18 39.31
CA THR A 490 -22.59 59.58 38.86
C THR A 490 -24.01 60.14 38.64
N THR A 491 -24.95 59.32 38.16
CA THR A 491 -26.36 59.72 38.03
C THR A 491 -27.06 59.84 39.38
N ALA A 492 -26.55 59.15 40.42
CA ALA A 492 -27.04 59.25 41.79
C ALA A 492 -26.37 60.37 42.64
N GLY A 493 -25.47 61.16 42.05
CA GLY A 493 -24.89 62.36 42.70
C GLY A 493 -23.87 62.09 43.82
N GLY A 494 -23.25 60.91 43.87
CA GLY A 494 -22.24 60.56 44.88
C GLY A 494 -20.79 60.81 44.44
N GLU A 495 -19.93 61.24 45.36
CA GLU A 495 -18.48 61.41 45.14
C GLU A 495 -17.73 60.06 44.96
N ASP A 496 -16.59 60.08 44.28
CA ASP A 496 -15.83 58.86 43.94
C ASP A 496 -15.18 58.22 45.20
N PRO A 497 -15.59 56.98 45.59
CA PRO A 497 -15.00 56.29 46.72
C PRO A 497 -13.52 55.92 46.52
N VAL A 498 -12.98 55.91 45.29
CA VAL A 498 -11.55 55.70 45.03
C VAL A 498 -10.74 56.92 45.46
N ALA A 499 -11.23 58.14 45.19
CA ALA A 499 -10.61 59.37 45.68
C ALA A 499 -10.67 59.44 47.22
N ALA A 500 -11.84 59.12 47.81
CA ALA A 500 -12.00 59.06 49.26
C ALA A 500 -11.12 57.97 49.93
N ALA A 501 -10.89 56.83 49.28
CA ALA A 501 -9.99 55.79 49.76
C ALA A 501 -8.52 56.22 49.71
N LEU A 502 -8.08 56.87 48.62
CA LEU A 502 -6.72 57.41 48.50
C LEU A 502 -6.46 58.52 49.52
N ALA A 503 -7.43 59.39 49.77
CA ALA A 503 -7.37 60.40 50.84
C ALA A 503 -7.26 59.74 52.23
N ARG A 504 -8.04 58.69 52.51
CA ARG A 504 -7.95 57.93 53.77
C ARG A 504 -6.63 57.17 53.95
N ILE A 505 -5.96 56.77 52.86
CA ILE A 505 -4.63 56.16 52.92
C ILE A 505 -3.55 57.21 53.23
N LYS A 506 -3.60 58.39 52.58
CA LYS A 506 -2.72 59.51 52.95
C LYS A 506 -2.87 59.91 54.41
N ALA A 507 -4.10 60.15 54.86
CA ALA A 507 -4.40 60.51 56.25
C ALA A 507 -3.88 59.47 57.25
N LYS A 508 -3.91 58.17 56.91
CA LYS A 508 -3.33 57.10 57.75
C LYS A 508 -1.80 57.04 57.74
N GLN A 509 -1.12 57.53 56.69
CA GLN A 509 0.34 57.63 56.67
C GLN A 509 0.82 58.87 57.46
N GLU A 510 0.03 59.95 57.47
CA GLU A 510 0.34 61.18 58.21
C GLU A 510 0.11 61.06 59.73
N THR A 511 -0.73 60.12 60.19
CA THR A 511 -0.95 59.84 61.63
C THR A 511 -0.10 58.69 62.20
N ALA A 512 0.98 58.27 61.53
CA ALA A 512 1.77 57.08 61.88
C ALA A 512 3.16 57.40 62.47
N GLN A 513 3.26 58.40 63.34
CA GLN A 513 4.46 58.67 64.16
C GLN A 513 4.07 58.90 65.64
N VAL A 514 4.99 58.52 66.53
CA VAL A 514 4.91 58.54 68.01
C VAL A 514 4.15 57.37 68.67
N ALA A 515 4.90 56.63 69.51
CA ALA A 515 4.47 55.62 70.52
C ALA A 515 3.74 54.34 70.03
N VAL A 516 3.96 53.14 70.61
CA VAL A 516 5.02 52.64 71.50
C VAL A 516 5.25 51.14 71.19
N SER A 517 6.38 50.57 71.62
CA SER A 517 6.77 49.18 71.35
C SER A 517 6.05 48.12 72.19
N GLU A 518 5.50 47.10 71.54
CA GLU A 518 5.22 45.77 72.12
C GLU A 518 5.91 44.67 71.28
N PRO A 519 6.26 43.51 71.86
CA PRO A 519 7.09 42.51 71.18
C PRO A 519 6.32 41.73 70.10
N ALA A 520 7.00 41.45 68.99
CA ALA A 520 6.47 40.60 67.93
C ALA A 520 6.35 39.13 68.40
N PRO A 521 5.30 38.38 68.00
CA PRO A 521 5.18 36.97 68.32
C PRO A 521 6.27 36.15 67.63
N ASP A 522 6.99 35.34 68.41
CA ASP A 522 8.09 34.50 67.92
C ASP A 522 7.58 33.40 66.97
N ASN A 523 7.73 33.67 65.67
CA ASN A 523 7.42 32.72 64.61
C ASN A 523 8.64 31.85 64.20
N GLY A 524 9.79 32.00 64.87
CA GLY A 524 11.01 31.24 64.60
C GLY A 524 10.78 29.74 64.68
N ALA A 525 10.00 29.27 65.66
CA ALA A 525 9.63 27.86 65.80
C ALA A 525 8.86 27.31 64.57
N MET A 526 7.92 28.07 64.00
CA MET A 526 7.18 27.64 62.79
C MET A 526 8.04 27.72 61.53
N ILE A 527 8.95 28.69 61.43
CA ILE A 527 9.89 28.78 60.30
C ILE A 527 10.86 27.59 60.33
N ALA A 528 11.46 27.30 61.49
CA ALA A 528 12.35 26.15 61.69
C ALA A 528 11.63 24.82 61.39
N ALA A 529 10.39 24.62 61.88
CA ALA A 529 9.61 23.41 61.59
C ALA A 529 9.29 23.25 60.09
N ARG A 530 9.06 24.36 59.37
CA ARG A 530 8.81 24.36 57.92
C ARG A 530 10.08 24.07 57.11
N GLU A 531 11.22 24.57 57.57
CA GLU A 531 12.53 24.34 56.96
C GLU A 531 13.01 22.90 57.19
N ALA A 532 12.84 22.37 58.41
CA ALA A 532 13.12 20.96 58.72
C ALA A 532 12.32 20.00 57.82
N ARG A 533 11.00 20.21 57.67
CA ARG A 533 10.18 19.43 56.72
C ARG A 533 10.63 19.54 55.27
N LYS A 534 11.17 20.69 54.86
CA LYS A 534 11.71 20.91 53.51
C LYS A 534 13.02 20.13 53.32
N GLN A 535 13.91 20.14 54.30
CA GLN A 535 15.14 19.35 54.29
C GLN A 535 14.86 17.84 54.34
N GLU A 536 13.93 17.38 55.19
CA GLU A 536 13.48 15.98 55.25
C GLU A 536 12.93 15.49 53.90
N ALA A 537 12.09 16.30 53.24
CA ALA A 537 11.56 15.98 51.90
C ALA A 537 12.64 15.95 50.80
N ILE A 538 13.71 16.75 50.94
CA ILE A 538 14.87 16.74 50.04
C ILE A 538 15.73 15.49 50.31
N ALA A 539 16.05 15.18 51.57
CA ALA A 539 16.79 13.98 51.96
C ALA A 539 16.07 12.70 51.51
N ARG A 540 14.74 12.64 51.67
CA ARG A 540 13.92 11.51 51.22
C ARG A 540 13.84 11.40 49.69
N ARG A 541 14.03 12.50 48.94
CA ARG A 541 14.21 12.47 47.48
C ARG A 541 15.63 12.03 47.08
N ALA A 542 16.66 12.48 47.79
CA ALA A 542 18.05 12.07 47.57
C ALA A 542 18.23 10.57 47.83
N ALA A 543 17.72 10.03 48.95
CA ALA A 543 17.75 8.60 49.24
C ALA A 543 17.02 7.76 48.17
N LYS A 544 15.89 8.28 47.62
CA LYS A 544 15.18 7.65 46.49
C LYS A 544 15.89 7.79 45.14
N ALA A 545 16.89 8.65 45.01
CA ALA A 545 17.72 8.76 43.82
C ALA A 545 19.05 7.99 43.96
N ALA A 546 19.52 7.75 45.18
CA ALA A 546 20.72 6.98 45.48
C ALA A 546 20.48 5.46 45.39
N ASN A 547 19.36 4.96 45.90
CA ASN A 547 18.99 3.53 45.83
C ASN A 547 18.39 3.18 44.45
N GLY A 548 19.15 3.45 43.39
CA GLY A 548 18.74 3.30 41.99
C GLY A 548 18.88 1.87 41.47
N GLU A 549 17.97 0.99 41.86
CA GLU A 549 17.86 -0.38 41.31
C GLU A 549 16.49 -0.57 40.64
N GLY A 550 16.37 -1.25 39.50
CA GLY A 550 17.36 -2.11 38.85
C GLY A 550 16.85 -3.54 38.85
N ASN A 551 16.57 -4.09 37.67
CA ASN A 551 16.00 -5.43 37.55
C ASN A 551 17.09 -6.50 37.65
N GLU A 552 17.13 -7.24 38.75
CA GLU A 552 17.36 -8.69 38.78
C GLU A 552 17.01 -9.27 40.17
N LEU A 553 16.72 -10.56 40.22
CA LEU A 553 16.35 -11.28 41.45
C LEU A 553 17.08 -12.63 41.46
N THR A 554 17.93 -12.83 42.46
CA THR A 554 18.51 -14.13 42.85
C THR A 554 17.99 -14.51 44.24
N ASP A 555 18.11 -15.78 44.61
CA ASP A 555 17.18 -16.43 45.54
C ASP A 555 17.83 -16.95 46.84
N THR A 556 17.02 -17.10 47.89
CA THR A 556 17.29 -17.73 49.21
C THR A 556 18.31 -17.00 50.14
N PRO A 557 18.31 -17.26 51.47
CA PRO A 557 17.54 -18.22 52.26
C PRO A 557 16.66 -17.62 53.40
N ALA A 558 16.10 -18.48 54.25
CA ALA A 558 15.20 -18.18 55.38
C ALA A 558 15.85 -18.60 56.73
N PRO A 559 15.12 -18.77 57.87
CA PRO A 559 13.98 -18.01 58.44
C PRO A 559 14.25 -17.51 59.90
N GLY A 560 13.45 -16.56 60.43
CA GLY A 560 13.51 -16.22 61.86
C GLY A 560 12.53 -15.13 62.37
N GLU A 561 11.58 -15.55 63.22
CA GLU A 561 10.77 -14.78 64.20
C GLU A 561 9.87 -13.59 63.77
N GLN A 562 8.98 -13.19 64.71
CA GLN A 562 7.83 -12.27 64.61
C GLN A 562 7.49 -11.73 66.02
N PRO A 563 6.56 -10.75 66.21
CA PRO A 563 6.29 -9.49 65.49
C PRO A 563 6.27 -8.30 66.52
N PRO A 564 5.67 -7.10 66.27
CA PRO A 564 4.22 -6.90 66.35
C PRO A 564 3.60 -5.86 65.37
N LYS A 565 2.28 -5.64 65.53
CA LYS A 565 1.33 -4.83 64.71
C LYS A 565 1.54 -3.30 64.88
N ALA A 566 0.91 -2.36 64.15
CA ALA A 566 -0.24 -2.35 63.22
C ALA A 566 0.00 -1.26 62.10
N GLU A 567 -0.88 -0.89 61.16
CA GLU A 567 -2.31 -1.14 60.88
C GLU A 567 -2.58 -1.01 59.35
N LEU A 568 -3.76 -1.38 58.83
CA LEU A 568 -3.99 -1.61 57.38
C LEU A 568 -5.07 -0.73 56.71
N ASP A 569 -4.77 -0.24 55.50
CA ASP A 569 -5.74 0.36 54.57
C ASP A 569 -6.46 -0.74 53.74
N PRO A 570 -7.78 -0.93 53.90
CA PRO A 570 -8.52 -2.00 53.24
C PRO A 570 -8.62 -1.84 51.72
N LYS A 571 -8.43 -0.63 51.17
CA LYS A 571 -8.63 -0.37 49.73
C LYS A 571 -7.50 -0.95 48.88
N LYS A 572 -6.29 -1.06 49.43
CA LYS A 572 -5.16 -1.77 48.79
C LYS A 572 -5.32 -3.29 48.82
N ALA A 573 -5.86 -3.84 49.90
CA ALA A 573 -6.08 -5.27 50.04
C ALA A 573 -7.04 -5.82 48.97
N ALA A 574 -8.12 -5.10 48.67
CA ALA A 574 -9.07 -5.48 47.60
C ALA A 574 -8.41 -5.52 46.21
N ILE A 575 -7.57 -4.54 45.89
CA ILE A 575 -6.86 -4.46 44.59
C ILE A 575 -5.79 -5.56 44.48
N ALA A 576 -5.06 -5.83 45.57
CA ALA A 576 -4.11 -6.94 45.64
C ALA A 576 -4.80 -8.30 45.44
N ALA A 577 -5.96 -8.52 46.09
CA ALA A 577 -6.75 -9.74 45.93
C ALA A 577 -7.30 -9.91 44.50
N ALA A 578 -7.71 -8.83 43.84
CA ALA A 578 -8.13 -8.86 42.43
C ALA A 578 -6.96 -9.23 41.50
N LEU A 579 -5.79 -8.63 41.68
CA LEU A 579 -4.59 -8.94 40.91
C LEU A 579 -4.06 -10.36 41.17
N ALA A 580 -4.17 -10.86 42.40
CA ALA A 580 -3.84 -12.25 42.75
C ALA A 580 -4.76 -13.25 42.04
N ARG A 581 -6.09 -13.00 42.04
CA ARG A 581 -7.07 -13.83 41.31
C ARG A 581 -6.83 -13.79 39.79
N ALA A 582 -6.48 -12.62 39.24
CA ALA A 582 -6.12 -12.49 37.83
C ALA A 582 -4.84 -13.24 37.46
N LYS A 583 -3.79 -13.20 38.30
CA LYS A 583 -2.58 -14.03 38.10
C LYS A 583 -2.86 -15.53 38.23
N ALA A 584 -3.60 -15.95 39.26
CA ALA A 584 -3.95 -17.35 39.47
C ALA A 584 -4.73 -17.94 38.28
N LYS A 585 -5.76 -17.21 37.79
CA LYS A 585 -6.53 -17.64 36.60
C LYS A 585 -5.70 -17.66 35.30
N LYS A 586 -4.61 -16.88 35.22
CA LYS A 586 -3.69 -16.89 34.08
C LYS A 586 -2.61 -17.99 34.17
N ALA A 587 -2.30 -18.47 35.38
CA ALA A 587 -1.41 -19.62 35.59
C ALA A 587 -2.14 -20.96 35.35
N ALA A 588 -3.37 -21.10 35.84
CA ALA A 588 -4.21 -22.30 35.72
C ALA A 588 -4.77 -22.58 34.30
N LEU A 589 -4.24 -21.90 33.27
CA LEU A 589 -4.57 -22.09 31.85
C LEU A 589 -3.34 -22.43 30.99
N ALA A 590 -2.16 -22.63 31.61
CA ALA A 590 -0.90 -22.86 30.91
C ALA A 590 -0.35 -24.31 31.08
N GLN A 591 -0.98 -25.13 31.91
CA GLN A 591 -0.65 -26.55 32.09
C GLN A 591 -1.96 -27.30 32.25
N GLY A 592 -2.19 -28.31 31.40
CA GLY A 592 -3.32 -29.21 31.51
C GLY A 592 -2.82 -30.61 31.83
N ASP A 593 -3.18 -31.12 33.00
CA ASP A 593 -3.62 -32.50 33.13
C ASP A 593 -4.56 -32.64 34.35
N THR A 594 -5.37 -33.69 34.38
CA THR A 594 -6.50 -33.81 35.33
C THR A 594 -6.22 -34.74 36.53
N PRO A 595 -6.71 -34.43 37.75
CA PRO A 595 -6.71 -35.37 38.88
C PRO A 595 -7.95 -36.26 38.93
N MET A 596 -7.78 -37.49 39.43
CA MET A 596 -8.83 -38.30 40.08
C MET A 596 -9.03 -37.80 41.55
N ASP A 597 -10.02 -38.19 42.37
CA ASP A 597 -10.95 -39.33 42.38
C ASP A 597 -12.21 -39.03 43.25
N ALA A 598 -13.20 -39.96 43.26
CA ALA A 598 -14.37 -40.13 44.16
C ALA A 598 -15.48 -39.05 44.13
N GLY A 599 -16.79 -39.37 44.19
CA GLY A 599 -17.58 -40.63 44.17
C GLY A 599 -19.07 -40.27 43.86
N GLU A 600 -20.08 -41.15 43.71
CA GLU A 600 -20.29 -42.59 43.94
C GLU A 600 -21.32 -43.17 42.92
N THR A 601 -21.50 -44.50 42.85
CA THR A 601 -22.66 -45.26 42.26
C THR A 601 -22.93 -45.18 40.73
N SER A 602 -23.38 -46.21 39.99
CA SER A 602 -23.64 -47.65 40.30
C SER A 602 -23.81 -48.55 39.04
N VAL A 603 -23.03 -49.64 38.94
CA VAL A 603 -23.38 -51.02 38.42
C VAL A 603 -23.57 -51.32 36.90
N ASN A 604 -23.11 -52.54 36.51
CA ASN A 604 -23.23 -53.33 35.24
C ASN A 604 -22.38 -52.88 34.01
N THR A 605 -21.36 -53.62 33.51
CA THR A 605 -21.26 -54.96 32.82
C THR A 605 -21.74 -54.93 31.34
N THR A 606 -21.10 -55.54 30.33
CA THR A 606 -20.26 -56.78 30.26
C THR A 606 -19.09 -56.77 29.23
N ASP A 607 -17.98 -57.41 29.61
CA ASP A 607 -17.00 -58.27 28.87
C ASP A 607 -16.75 -58.21 27.34
N ASN A 608 -15.47 -58.04 26.95
CA ASN A 608 -14.55 -58.92 26.18
C ASN A 608 -13.41 -58.07 25.53
N ALA A 609 -12.09 -58.30 25.69
CA ALA A 609 -11.25 -59.49 25.40
C ALA A 609 -11.08 -59.76 23.88
N ILE A 610 -9.91 -60.00 23.26
CA ILE A 610 -8.47 -60.15 23.62
C ILE A 610 -7.67 -59.73 22.34
N GLU A 611 -6.45 -59.18 22.33
CA GLU A 611 -5.15 -59.90 22.45
C GLU A 611 -3.93 -58.94 22.36
N ALA A 612 -2.75 -59.41 22.79
CA ALA A 612 -1.44 -58.79 22.58
C ALA A 612 -0.36 -59.88 22.48
N PRO A 613 0.86 -59.55 22.03
CA PRO A 613 2.01 -59.93 22.87
C PRO A 613 3.06 -58.81 23.02
N ALA A 614 3.96 -58.98 24.00
CA ALA A 614 4.93 -57.98 24.42
C ALA A 614 6.39 -58.48 24.39
N ALA A 615 7.33 -57.56 24.51
CA ALA A 615 8.71 -57.79 24.94
C ALA A 615 9.17 -56.59 25.79
N ALA A 616 10.08 -56.79 26.75
CA ALA A 616 10.41 -55.79 27.76
C ALA A 616 11.92 -55.75 28.11
N SER A 617 12.39 -54.58 28.55
CA SER A 617 13.70 -54.39 29.20
C SER A 617 13.71 -53.10 30.04
N GLU A 618 14.46 -53.10 31.14
CA GLU A 618 14.52 -52.02 32.14
C GLU A 618 15.45 -50.84 31.75
N PRO A 619 15.32 -49.65 32.37
CA PRO A 619 16.01 -48.44 31.91
C PRO A 619 17.42 -48.24 32.51
N ALA A 620 18.33 -47.73 31.69
CA ALA A 620 19.58 -47.09 32.12
C ALA A 620 19.51 -45.58 31.89
N ALA A 621 20.21 -44.78 32.70
CA ALA A 621 20.19 -43.32 32.61
C ALA A 621 21.17 -42.79 31.55
N GLU A 622 20.72 -41.86 30.70
CA GLU A 622 21.56 -41.13 29.76
C GLU A 622 21.23 -39.62 29.77
N VAL A 623 22.21 -38.77 29.43
CA VAL A 623 22.20 -37.33 29.69
C VAL A 623 22.20 -36.54 28.38
N ASP A 624 21.31 -35.54 28.28
CA ASP A 624 21.12 -34.70 27.08
C ASP A 624 22.45 -34.09 26.54
N PRO A 625 22.94 -34.52 25.36
CA PRO A 625 24.19 -34.03 24.77
C PRO A 625 24.12 -32.55 24.37
N LYS A 626 22.92 -32.00 24.16
CA LYS A 626 22.71 -30.59 23.77
C LYS A 626 23.15 -29.64 24.90
N LYS A 627 22.97 -30.04 26.16
CA LYS A 627 23.38 -29.29 27.34
C LYS A 627 24.91 -29.20 27.49
N ALA A 628 25.64 -30.25 27.13
CA ALA A 628 27.11 -30.29 27.14
C ALA A 628 27.71 -29.36 26.07
N ALA A 629 27.16 -29.37 24.84
CA ALA A 629 27.61 -28.51 23.75
C ALA A 629 27.49 -27.01 24.08
N ILE A 630 26.39 -26.61 24.73
CA ILE A 630 26.16 -25.22 25.15
C ILE A 630 27.17 -24.79 26.23
N ALA A 631 27.45 -25.65 27.22
CA ALA A 631 28.46 -25.37 28.23
C ALA A 631 29.87 -25.18 27.61
N ALA A 632 30.26 -26.03 26.66
CA ALA A 632 31.52 -25.91 25.93
C ALA A 632 31.62 -24.61 25.11
N ALA A 633 30.51 -24.17 24.48
CA ALA A 633 30.46 -22.91 23.74
C ALA A 633 30.63 -21.69 24.66
N ILE A 634 29.95 -21.67 25.82
CA ILE A 634 30.05 -20.58 26.81
C ILE A 634 31.46 -20.51 27.42
N ALA A 635 32.10 -21.65 27.69
CA ALA A 635 33.48 -21.71 28.16
C ALA A 635 34.45 -21.09 27.12
N ARG A 636 34.33 -21.47 25.84
CA ARG A 636 35.15 -20.91 24.74
C ARG A 636 34.91 -19.41 24.55
N ALA A 637 33.67 -18.92 24.71
CA ALA A 637 33.35 -17.50 24.64
C ALA A 637 33.96 -16.70 25.81
N LYS A 638 33.94 -17.23 27.04
CA LYS A 638 34.59 -16.59 28.19
C LYS A 638 36.12 -16.56 28.04
N ALA A 639 36.75 -17.67 27.63
CA ALA A 639 38.19 -17.74 27.39
C ALA A 639 38.66 -16.71 26.34
N LYS A 640 37.94 -16.61 25.21
CA LYS A 640 38.28 -15.67 24.12
C LYS A 640 38.12 -14.19 24.51
N LYS A 641 37.38 -13.87 25.57
CA LYS A 641 37.22 -12.50 26.10
C LYS A 641 38.23 -12.13 27.19
N ALA A 642 38.94 -13.11 27.76
CA ALA A 642 40.03 -12.90 28.71
C ALA A 642 41.39 -12.69 28.00
N ALA A 643 41.61 -13.35 26.87
CA ALA A 643 42.87 -13.31 26.11
C ALA A 643 43.03 -12.07 25.19
N GLN A 644 42.51 -10.91 25.59
CA GLN A 644 42.56 -9.67 24.80
C GLN A 644 42.99 -8.43 25.61
N ALA A 645 43.66 -8.66 26.73
CA ALA A 645 44.38 -7.66 27.51
C ALA A 645 45.76 -8.22 27.89
N GLN A 646 46.76 -7.34 28.00
CA GLN A 646 48.21 -7.66 28.05
C GLN A 646 48.76 -8.22 26.73
N GLY A 647 50.09 -8.16 26.56
CA GLY A 647 50.79 -8.41 25.30
C GLY A 647 52.25 -8.82 25.50
N ASP A 648 53.04 -8.64 24.43
CA ASP A 648 54.34 -9.30 24.18
C ASP A 648 54.27 -10.83 24.02
N GLY A 649 55.23 -11.36 23.26
CA GLY A 649 55.46 -12.80 23.05
C GLY A 649 56.74 -13.26 23.79
N PRO A 650 57.50 -14.26 23.29
CA PRO A 650 57.32 -15.08 22.08
C PRO A 650 57.40 -16.61 22.37
N VAL A 651 57.80 -17.41 21.37
CA VAL A 651 58.38 -18.79 21.43
C VAL A 651 57.50 -19.98 21.92
N VAL A 652 57.74 -21.26 21.58
CA VAL A 652 58.34 -21.99 20.42
C VAL A 652 57.88 -23.47 20.51
N ALA A 653 57.76 -24.17 19.36
CA ALA A 653 57.63 -25.63 19.20
C ALA A 653 56.36 -26.32 19.78
N GLY A 654 55.93 -27.48 19.26
CA GLY A 654 56.36 -28.13 18.02
C GLY A 654 55.72 -29.51 17.78
N GLU A 655 55.85 -29.98 16.52
CA GLU A 655 56.04 -31.38 16.11
C GLU A 655 54.89 -32.43 16.33
N THR A 656 54.67 -33.44 15.47
CA THR A 656 55.24 -33.80 14.14
C THR A 656 54.27 -34.70 13.33
N SER A 657 54.63 -34.95 12.05
CA SER A 657 54.36 -36.20 11.27
C SER A 657 52.95 -36.42 10.66
N VAL A 658 52.77 -36.98 9.46
CA VAL A 658 53.66 -37.44 8.33
C VAL A 658 52.75 -37.79 7.12
N ASN A 659 53.08 -37.82 5.81
CA ASN A 659 54.17 -37.36 4.91
C ASN A 659 53.62 -37.40 3.45
N THR A 660 54.24 -36.92 2.36
CA THR A 660 55.47 -36.11 2.18
C THR A 660 55.06 -34.81 1.44
N THR A 661 55.32 -34.41 0.17
CA THR A 661 56.29 -34.67 -0.95
C THR A 661 56.04 -33.51 -1.96
N GLU A 662 56.95 -32.94 -2.75
CA GLU A 662 58.42 -32.70 -2.68
C GLU A 662 58.74 -31.67 -3.82
N GLN A 663 59.85 -30.92 -3.89
CA GLN A 663 61.03 -30.87 -3.03
C GLN A 663 61.54 -29.41 -2.83
N ALA A 664 62.13 -28.80 -3.86
CA ALA A 664 62.78 -27.47 -3.86
C ALA A 664 62.80 -26.89 -5.32
N VAL A 665 63.49 -25.83 -5.74
CA VAL A 665 64.61 -24.96 -5.26
C VAL A 665 64.48 -23.58 -5.95
N GLU A 666 65.08 -22.46 -5.54
CA GLU A 666 65.93 -22.12 -4.37
C GLU A 666 65.64 -20.67 -3.87
N ALA A 667 66.61 -19.73 -3.98
CA ALA A 667 66.65 -18.39 -3.37
C ALA A 667 67.70 -17.51 -4.15
N PRO A 668 68.10 -16.25 -3.78
CA PRO A 668 67.90 -15.56 -2.51
C PRO A 668 67.61 -14.03 -2.51
N ALA A 669 67.43 -13.51 -1.28
CA ALA A 669 67.85 -12.20 -0.76
C ALA A 669 66.99 -10.93 -0.95
N ALA A 670 67.29 -9.98 -0.03
CA ALA A 670 66.84 -8.59 0.10
C ALA A 670 65.37 -8.33 0.53
N ALA A 671 65.20 -7.25 1.32
CA ALA A 671 63.92 -6.76 1.84
C ALA A 671 63.83 -5.25 1.61
N GLU A 672 62.62 -4.73 1.32
CA GLU A 672 62.39 -3.29 1.24
C GLU A 672 60.98 -2.89 1.71
N VAL A 673 60.78 -1.59 1.98
CA VAL A 673 59.63 -1.02 2.70
C VAL A 673 58.57 -0.52 1.72
N ASP A 674 57.27 -0.73 2.01
CA ASP A 674 56.14 -0.27 1.18
C ASP A 674 56.25 1.23 0.80
N PRO A 675 56.58 1.56 -0.47
CA PRO A 675 56.75 2.95 -0.91
C PRO A 675 55.42 3.66 -1.13
N LYS A 676 54.31 2.91 -1.22
CA LYS A 676 52.99 3.42 -1.63
C LYS A 676 52.40 4.35 -0.58
N LYS A 677 52.63 4.07 0.70
CA LYS A 677 52.14 4.87 1.83
C LYS A 677 52.82 6.24 1.92
N ALA A 678 54.12 6.32 1.63
CA ALA A 678 54.88 7.57 1.57
C ALA A 678 54.49 8.43 0.35
N ALA A 679 54.33 7.80 -0.82
CA ALA A 679 53.91 8.48 -2.05
C ALA A 679 52.56 9.18 -1.91
N ILE A 680 51.57 8.54 -1.26
CA ILE A 680 50.24 9.11 -1.01
C ILE A 680 50.32 10.32 -0.07
N ALA A 681 51.13 10.26 1.00
CA ALA A 681 51.33 11.39 1.90
C ALA A 681 51.96 12.59 1.17
N ALA A 682 52.98 12.35 0.35
CA ALA A 682 53.63 13.38 -0.46
C ALA A 682 52.68 13.99 -1.52
N ALA A 683 51.82 13.18 -2.15
CA ALA A 683 50.82 13.66 -3.10
C ALA A 683 49.77 14.57 -2.42
N ILE A 684 49.28 14.20 -1.23
CA ILE A 684 48.30 15.01 -0.47
C ILE A 684 48.93 16.34 -0.01
N ALA A 685 50.19 16.33 0.42
CA ALA A 685 50.92 17.55 0.77
C ALA A 685 51.08 18.48 -0.45
N ARG A 686 51.52 17.96 -1.61
CA ARG A 686 51.68 18.72 -2.86
C ARG A 686 50.34 19.26 -3.38
N ALA A 687 49.24 18.50 -3.26
CA ALA A 687 47.91 18.95 -3.63
C ALA A 687 47.39 20.10 -2.75
N LYS A 688 47.66 20.07 -1.43
CA LYS A 688 47.34 21.19 -0.53
C LYS A 688 48.17 22.43 -0.82
N ALA A 689 49.48 22.28 -1.06
CA ALA A 689 50.35 23.39 -1.44
C ALA A 689 49.91 24.06 -2.76
N LYS A 690 49.62 23.26 -3.79
CA LYS A 690 49.22 23.78 -5.12
C LYS A 690 47.88 24.54 -5.09
N LYS A 691 46.99 24.23 -4.13
CA LYS A 691 45.71 24.95 -3.93
C LYS A 691 45.85 26.27 -3.15
N ALA A 692 46.99 26.51 -2.49
CA ALA A 692 47.29 27.77 -1.80
C ALA A 692 48.03 28.80 -2.69
N ALA A 693 48.53 28.38 -3.86
CA ALA A 693 49.41 29.17 -4.73
C ALA A 693 48.75 29.63 -6.05
N GLN A 694 47.42 29.55 -6.18
CA GLN A 694 46.67 30.01 -7.36
C GLN A 694 45.66 31.12 -7.00
N ALA A 695 46.15 32.15 -6.30
CA ALA A 695 45.36 33.32 -5.89
C ALA A 695 46.10 34.65 -6.15
N GLN A 696 46.84 34.74 -7.27
CA GLN A 696 47.51 35.96 -7.79
C GLN A 696 48.01 35.71 -9.23
N GLY A 697 48.00 36.75 -10.08
CA GLY A 697 48.83 36.85 -11.30
C GLY A 697 48.18 36.47 -12.65
N ASP A 698 48.55 37.24 -13.68
CA ASP A 698 48.21 37.08 -15.10
C ASP A 698 48.87 35.87 -15.81
N GLY A 699 48.48 35.61 -17.07
CA GLY A 699 49.18 34.71 -18.00
C GLY A 699 50.24 35.44 -18.86
N PRO A 700 50.57 34.99 -20.10
CA PRO A 700 50.09 33.82 -20.87
C PRO A 700 51.25 32.95 -21.46
N VAL A 701 50.99 32.21 -22.56
CA VAL A 701 51.93 31.57 -23.54
C VAL A 701 52.88 30.43 -23.08
N VAL A 702 53.48 29.52 -23.90
CA VAL A 702 53.20 28.87 -25.23
C VAL A 702 54.11 27.61 -25.36
N ALA A 703 53.64 26.52 -25.99
CA ALA A 703 54.41 25.34 -26.50
C ALA A 703 55.28 24.53 -25.49
N GLY A 704 55.77 23.32 -25.79
CA GLY A 704 55.54 22.40 -26.92
C GLY A 704 56.34 21.08 -26.80
N ASP A 705 56.07 20.17 -27.74
CA ASP A 705 56.59 18.81 -28.05
C ASP A 705 58.11 18.49 -27.82
N THR A 706 58.64 17.24 -27.89
CA THR A 706 58.20 16.03 -28.64
C THR A 706 58.86 14.71 -28.16
N SER A 707 58.20 13.55 -28.42
CA SER A 707 58.77 12.22 -28.84
C SER A 707 59.73 11.40 -27.91
N VAL A 708 60.08 10.13 -28.19
CA VAL A 708 59.86 9.20 -29.35
C VAL A 708 59.71 7.69 -28.92
N ASN A 709 59.15 6.85 -29.82
CA ASN A 709 59.45 5.41 -30.09
C ASN A 709 59.17 4.32 -29.02
N THR A 710 58.95 3.01 -29.29
CA THR A 710 58.80 2.11 -30.50
C THR A 710 58.25 0.75 -29.99
N THR A 711 57.61 -0.21 -30.70
CA THR A 711 56.87 -0.40 -31.98
C THR A 711 56.01 -1.69 -31.77
N GLU A 712 55.76 -2.77 -32.54
CA GLU A 712 55.90 -3.32 -33.92
C GLU A 712 55.05 -4.64 -33.98
N HIS A 713 54.71 -5.37 -35.05
CA HIS A 713 54.84 -5.30 -36.54
C HIS A 713 53.46 -5.77 -37.14
N ALA A 714 53.37 -6.13 -38.42
CA ALA A 714 52.13 -6.44 -39.15
C ALA A 714 52.30 -7.43 -40.35
N VAL A 715 51.18 -7.83 -40.98
CA VAL A 715 50.97 -8.28 -42.40
C VAL A 715 49.46 -8.38 -42.69
N GLU A 716 48.89 -8.10 -43.87
CA GLU A 716 49.35 -7.41 -45.09
C GLU A 716 48.14 -6.97 -45.97
N ALA A 717 48.28 -5.97 -46.85
CA ALA A 717 47.27 -5.58 -47.84
C ALA A 717 47.81 -4.71 -49.00
N PRO A 718 47.23 -4.81 -50.21
CA PRO A 718 47.17 -3.76 -51.24
C PRO A 718 45.72 -3.19 -51.39
N ALA A 719 45.40 -2.09 -52.07
CA ALA A 719 46.11 -0.92 -52.62
C ALA A 719 45.01 0.07 -53.16
N ALA A 720 45.18 1.40 -53.30
CA ALA A 720 46.29 2.32 -52.99
C ALA A 720 45.76 3.64 -52.38
N ALA A 721 46.02 4.82 -52.98
CA ALA A 721 45.86 6.14 -52.36
C ALA A 721 44.99 7.17 -53.12
N SER A 722 44.21 7.93 -52.35
CA SER A 722 44.12 9.40 -52.44
C SER A 722 43.67 9.96 -51.07
N GLU A 723 44.10 11.17 -50.71
CA GLU A 723 44.03 11.68 -49.32
C GLU A 723 42.67 12.32 -48.95
N PRO A 724 42.11 12.02 -47.76
CA PRO A 724 41.02 12.79 -47.16
C PRO A 724 41.52 13.78 -46.08
N ALA A 725 40.88 14.95 -46.01
CA ALA A 725 41.07 15.90 -44.90
C ALA A 725 40.37 15.42 -43.61
N ALA A 726 40.82 15.92 -42.45
CA ALA A 726 40.30 15.51 -41.15
C ALA A 726 38.83 15.93 -40.93
N GLU A 727 37.95 14.95 -40.69
CA GLU A 727 36.54 15.18 -40.36
C GLU A 727 36.38 15.58 -38.87
N VAL A 728 35.55 16.58 -38.60
CA VAL A 728 35.32 17.13 -37.25
C VAL A 728 34.03 16.58 -36.66
N ASP A 729 34.11 16.01 -35.45
CA ASP A 729 32.95 15.49 -34.70
C ASP A 729 31.77 16.49 -34.70
N PRO A 730 30.65 16.19 -35.40
CA PRO A 730 29.51 17.10 -35.52
C PRO A 730 28.80 17.32 -34.18
N LYS A 731 28.95 16.40 -33.23
CA LYS A 731 28.40 16.50 -31.87
C LYS A 731 29.10 17.61 -31.08
N LYS A 732 30.42 17.74 -31.24
CA LYS A 732 31.24 18.81 -30.65
C LYS A 732 30.88 20.19 -31.20
N ALA A 733 30.68 20.28 -32.52
CA ALA A 733 30.22 21.50 -33.18
C ALA A 733 28.81 21.94 -32.72
N ALA A 734 27.87 20.99 -32.62
CA ALA A 734 26.51 21.25 -32.13
C ALA A 734 26.50 21.78 -30.67
N ILE A 735 27.33 21.19 -29.80
CA ILE A 735 27.46 21.64 -28.39
C ILE A 735 28.06 23.06 -28.32
N ALA A 736 29.09 23.36 -29.13
CA ALA A 736 29.65 24.71 -29.21
C ALA A 736 28.62 25.75 -29.69
N ALA A 737 27.83 25.43 -30.72
CA ALA A 737 26.76 26.28 -31.22
C ALA A 737 25.64 26.50 -30.18
N ALA A 738 25.27 25.48 -29.41
CA ALA A 738 24.29 25.59 -28.32
C ALA A 738 24.79 26.51 -27.20
N ILE A 739 26.05 26.37 -26.78
CA ILE A 739 26.68 27.22 -25.74
C ILE A 739 26.80 28.68 -26.23
N ALA A 740 27.15 28.91 -27.50
CA ALA A 740 27.18 30.24 -28.09
C ALA A 740 25.80 30.91 -28.09
N ARG A 741 24.75 30.19 -28.52
CA ARG A 741 23.36 30.68 -28.50
C ARG A 741 22.86 30.96 -27.06
N ALA A 742 23.23 30.12 -26.09
CA ALA A 742 22.91 30.34 -24.68
C ALA A 742 23.60 31.59 -24.10
N LYS A 743 24.87 31.84 -24.45
CA LYS A 743 25.59 33.06 -24.03
C LYS A 743 25.00 34.31 -24.69
N ALA A 744 24.74 34.29 -25.99
CA ALA A 744 24.12 35.41 -26.71
C ALA A 744 22.75 35.79 -26.12
N LYS A 745 21.88 34.79 -25.86
CA LYS A 745 20.56 35.02 -25.27
C LYS A 745 20.61 35.55 -23.83
N LYS A 746 21.71 35.32 -23.10
CA LYS A 746 21.93 35.85 -21.75
C LYS A 746 22.57 37.25 -21.73
N ALA A 747 23.28 37.64 -22.79
CA ALA A 747 23.74 39.02 -22.98
C ALA A 747 22.59 39.96 -23.40
N ALA A 748 21.68 39.49 -24.27
CA ALA A 748 20.54 40.24 -24.79
C ALA A 748 19.40 40.51 -23.77
N GLN A 749 19.61 40.28 -22.47
CA GLN A 749 18.65 40.57 -21.39
C GLN A 749 19.23 41.52 -20.32
N ALA A 750 20.34 42.22 -20.62
CA ALA A 750 21.09 43.01 -19.64
C ALA A 750 21.48 44.42 -20.13
N GLN A 751 20.63 45.06 -20.94
CA GLN A 751 20.63 46.49 -21.27
C GLN A 751 19.19 46.89 -21.68
N GLY A 752 18.83 48.16 -21.54
CA GLY A 752 17.43 48.62 -21.61
C GLY A 752 17.20 49.91 -22.40
N ASP A 753 16.00 50.46 -22.22
CA ASP A 753 15.39 51.59 -22.93
C ASP A 753 15.10 51.42 -24.43
N GLY A 754 14.16 52.24 -24.93
CA GLY A 754 13.79 52.35 -26.34
C GLY A 754 14.53 53.49 -27.06
N PRO A 755 13.99 54.12 -28.13
CA PRO A 755 12.60 54.01 -28.62
C PRO A 755 12.44 53.99 -30.17
N VAL A 756 11.20 54.21 -30.65
CA VAL A 756 10.75 54.75 -31.97
C VAL A 756 11.10 54.11 -33.33
N VAL A 757 10.02 53.76 -34.05
CA VAL A 757 9.65 54.18 -35.44
C VAL A 757 10.30 53.52 -36.69
N ALA A 758 9.38 53.19 -37.62
CA ALA A 758 9.50 52.92 -39.06
C ALA A 758 10.33 51.70 -39.55
N GLY A 759 9.88 50.98 -40.59
CA GLY A 759 8.58 51.08 -41.27
C GLY A 759 8.52 50.30 -42.60
N GLU A 760 7.29 50.06 -43.09
CA GLU A 760 6.94 49.72 -44.48
C GLU A 760 7.51 48.39 -45.06
N THR A 761 6.88 47.66 -46.00
CA THR A 761 5.60 47.75 -46.76
C THR A 761 5.17 46.28 -47.10
N SER A 762 3.99 45.90 -47.63
CA SER A 762 2.76 46.57 -48.10
C SER A 762 1.60 45.53 -48.24
N VAL A 763 0.33 45.97 -48.14
CA VAL A 763 -0.82 45.59 -49.05
C VAL A 763 -1.27 44.10 -49.08
N ASN A 764 -2.56 43.70 -48.99
CA ASN A 764 -3.91 44.33 -48.91
C ASN A 764 -4.95 43.19 -48.63
N THR A 765 -6.24 43.33 -48.29
CA THR A 765 -7.11 44.37 -47.69
C THR A 765 -8.42 43.68 -47.20
N THR A 766 -9.40 44.47 -46.71
CA THR A 766 -10.83 44.14 -46.46
C THR A 766 -11.15 43.34 -45.17
N ASP A 767 -12.07 43.80 -44.31
CA ASP A 767 -12.69 45.13 -44.26
C ASP A 767 -13.09 45.58 -42.83
N ASN A 768 -13.59 46.81 -42.71
CA ASN A 768 -13.64 47.58 -41.46
C ASN A 768 -14.71 47.19 -40.42
N ALA A 769 -14.45 47.63 -39.18
CA ALA A 769 -15.38 47.66 -38.06
C ALA A 769 -16.10 49.03 -37.94
N VAL A 770 -17.03 49.16 -36.98
CA VAL A 770 -17.71 50.44 -36.66
C VAL A 770 -17.56 50.79 -35.17
N GLU A 771 -16.63 51.72 -34.92
CA GLU A 771 -16.62 52.85 -33.96
C GLU A 771 -16.74 52.68 -32.42
N ALA A 772 -16.18 53.70 -31.73
CA ALA A 772 -16.25 53.99 -30.30
C ALA A 772 -17.21 55.20 -30.04
N PRO A 773 -17.16 56.05 -28.97
CA PRO A 773 -16.03 56.65 -28.22
C PRO A 773 -15.94 56.13 -26.75
N ALA A 774 -14.90 56.35 -25.92
CA ALA A 774 -14.18 57.57 -25.45
C ALA A 774 -15.03 58.47 -24.50
N ALA A 775 -14.53 59.10 -23.42
CA ALA A 775 -13.14 59.24 -22.94
C ALA A 775 -13.01 59.54 -21.41
N ALA A 776 -11.75 59.45 -20.92
CA ALA A 776 -11.11 60.26 -19.85
C ALA A 776 -11.63 60.30 -18.38
N SER A 777 -10.77 59.85 -17.44
CA SER A 777 -10.06 60.69 -16.42
C SER A 777 -9.99 60.10 -14.99
N GLY A 778 -8.93 60.48 -14.24
CA GLY A 778 -8.82 60.28 -12.77
C GLY A 778 -7.96 59.09 -12.30
N PRO A 779 -6.92 59.29 -11.44
CA PRO A 779 -6.05 58.21 -10.95
C PRO A 779 -6.36 57.77 -9.51
N ALA A 780 -6.30 56.46 -9.21
CA ALA A 780 -6.26 55.95 -7.83
C ALA A 780 -5.67 54.53 -7.72
N ALA A 781 -4.88 54.32 -6.65
CA ALA A 781 -4.57 53.08 -5.96
C ALA A 781 -4.17 51.81 -6.77
N GLU A 782 -2.92 51.38 -6.58
CA GLU A 782 -2.48 50.01 -6.83
C GLU A 782 -3.22 49.03 -5.88
N VAL A 783 -4.07 48.15 -6.42
CA VAL A 783 -4.86 47.20 -5.63
C VAL A 783 -4.27 45.80 -5.71
N ASP A 784 -3.85 45.26 -4.57
CA ASP A 784 -3.40 43.87 -4.41
C ASP A 784 -4.38 42.88 -5.09
N PRO A 785 -3.93 42.10 -6.11
CA PRO A 785 -4.80 41.18 -6.85
C PRO A 785 -5.38 40.07 -5.96
N LYS A 786 -4.74 39.75 -4.83
CA LYS A 786 -5.22 38.81 -3.83
C LYS A 786 -6.48 39.33 -3.13
N LYS A 787 -6.54 40.66 -2.89
CA LYS A 787 -7.68 41.36 -2.30
C LYS A 787 -8.88 41.39 -3.27
N ALA A 788 -8.62 41.61 -4.56
CA ALA A 788 -9.64 41.53 -5.62
C ALA A 788 -10.22 40.10 -5.76
N ALA A 789 -9.36 39.07 -5.72
CA ALA A 789 -9.81 37.66 -5.76
C ALA A 789 -10.70 37.29 -4.56
N ILE A 790 -10.36 37.77 -3.35
CA ILE A 790 -11.18 37.57 -2.14
C ILE A 790 -12.54 38.28 -2.27
N ALA A 791 -12.58 39.51 -2.78
CA ALA A 791 -13.84 40.23 -3.03
C ALA A 791 -14.74 39.46 -4.03
N ALA A 792 -14.18 38.94 -5.12
CA ALA A 792 -14.91 38.13 -6.10
C ALA A 792 -15.44 36.81 -5.51
N ALA A 793 -14.68 36.17 -4.61
CA ALA A 793 -15.14 34.98 -3.90
C ALA A 793 -16.31 35.28 -2.94
N ILE A 794 -16.24 36.39 -2.19
CA ILE A 794 -17.31 36.83 -1.29
C ILE A 794 -18.58 37.20 -2.07
N ALA A 795 -18.45 37.85 -3.24
CA ALA A 795 -19.58 38.16 -4.11
C ALA A 795 -20.29 36.87 -4.59
N ARG A 796 -19.52 35.87 -5.06
CA ARG A 796 -20.07 34.55 -5.48
C ARG A 796 -20.73 33.81 -4.32
N ALA A 797 -20.16 33.88 -3.10
CA ALA A 797 -20.76 33.29 -1.91
C ALA A 797 -22.09 33.97 -1.51
N LYS A 798 -22.17 35.30 -1.59
CA LYS A 798 -23.43 36.04 -1.36
C LYS A 798 -24.50 35.70 -2.41
N ALA A 799 -24.14 35.67 -3.69
CA ALA A 799 -25.06 35.29 -4.77
C ALA A 799 -25.62 33.87 -4.57
N LYS A 800 -24.75 32.90 -4.24
CA LYS A 800 -25.18 31.52 -3.98
C LYS A 800 -26.08 31.40 -2.74
N LYS A 801 -25.87 32.24 -1.71
CA LYS A 801 -26.72 32.25 -0.51
C LYS A 801 -28.08 32.93 -0.74
N ALA A 802 -28.16 33.93 -1.63
CA ALA A 802 -29.43 34.52 -2.06
C ALA A 802 -30.29 33.53 -2.86
N ALA A 803 -29.67 32.77 -3.78
CA ALA A 803 -30.34 31.74 -4.58
C ALA A 803 -30.83 30.52 -3.78
N GLN A 804 -30.55 30.43 -2.47
CA GLN A 804 -31.04 29.37 -1.58
C GLN A 804 -32.06 29.91 -0.54
N ALA A 805 -32.56 31.14 -0.72
CA ALA A 805 -33.47 31.81 0.22
C ALA A 805 -34.86 32.12 -0.39
N GLN A 806 -35.18 31.59 -1.57
CA GLN A 806 -36.49 31.69 -2.22
C GLN A 806 -36.92 30.30 -2.68
N GLY A 807 -37.78 29.64 -1.90
CA GLY A 807 -38.20 28.27 -2.21
C GLY A 807 -38.76 27.45 -1.04
N ASP A 808 -39.58 28.06 -0.17
CA ASP A 808 -40.55 27.28 0.64
C ASP A 808 -41.74 28.15 1.11
N GLY A 809 -42.92 27.54 1.26
CA GLY A 809 -44.18 28.19 1.60
C GLY A 809 -45.39 27.25 1.44
N PRO A 810 -46.36 27.21 2.40
CA PRO A 810 -46.56 25.91 3.07
C PRO A 810 -48.04 25.50 3.36
N VAL A 811 -48.20 24.31 4.00
CA VAL A 811 -49.37 23.77 4.78
C VAL A 811 -50.68 23.45 3.99
N VAL A 812 -51.62 22.54 4.38
CA VAL A 812 -51.77 21.57 5.51
C VAL A 812 -52.76 20.40 5.23
N ALA A 813 -52.55 19.23 5.86
CA ALA A 813 -53.47 18.13 6.31
C ALA A 813 -54.63 17.52 5.46
N GLY A 814 -55.17 16.37 5.94
CA GLY A 814 -56.33 15.60 5.43
C GLY A 814 -55.94 14.40 4.54
N GLU A 815 -55.97 13.11 4.89
CA GLU A 815 -56.78 12.25 5.79
C GLU A 815 -58.04 11.59 5.14
N THR A 816 -58.20 10.28 5.37
CA THR A 816 -59.38 9.38 5.14
C THR A 816 -59.79 8.87 3.73
N SER A 817 -60.23 7.61 3.72
CA SER A 817 -61.10 6.86 2.78
C SER A 817 -60.72 6.73 1.29
N VAL A 818 -60.64 5.55 0.63
CA VAL A 818 -61.35 4.23 0.66
C VAL A 818 -62.44 4.09 -0.42
N ASN A 819 -62.40 2.93 -1.10
CA ASN A 819 -63.42 2.25 -1.92
C ASN A 819 -63.68 2.64 -3.40
N THR A 820 -63.61 1.59 -4.24
CA THR A 820 -64.51 1.25 -5.38
C THR A 820 -64.47 2.12 -6.65
N THR A 821 -64.70 1.60 -7.86
CA THR A 821 -65.17 0.25 -8.28
C THR A 821 -64.57 -0.17 -9.64
N ASP A 822 -64.81 -1.44 -10.01
CA ASP A 822 -64.38 -2.14 -11.22
C ASP A 822 -64.86 -1.56 -12.58
N ASN A 823 -64.28 -2.14 -13.65
CA ASN A 823 -64.83 -2.26 -15.01
C ASN A 823 -64.89 -0.99 -15.90
N ALA A 824 -64.82 -1.10 -17.23
CA ALA A 824 -64.26 -2.15 -18.09
C ALA A 824 -64.08 -1.61 -19.54
N VAL A 825 -63.16 -2.23 -20.29
CA VAL A 825 -63.17 -2.44 -21.76
C VAL A 825 -63.94 -1.41 -22.61
N GLU A 826 -63.23 -0.50 -23.29
CA GLU A 826 -63.26 -0.43 -24.76
C GLU A 826 -62.14 0.44 -25.38
N ALA A 827 -61.80 0.12 -26.62
CA ALA A 827 -60.99 0.89 -27.58
C ALA A 827 -61.47 0.45 -28.98
N PRO A 828 -61.50 1.30 -30.03
CA PRO A 828 -60.22 1.71 -30.65
C PRO A 828 -60.20 3.03 -31.48
N ALA A 829 -59.04 3.28 -32.08
CA ALA A 829 -58.81 3.86 -33.43
C ALA A 829 -59.10 5.36 -33.71
N ALA A 830 -58.02 6.16 -33.73
CA ALA A 830 -57.51 6.87 -34.94
C ALA A 830 -56.20 7.63 -34.62
N ALA A 831 -55.32 8.03 -35.56
CA ALA A 831 -54.72 7.37 -36.73
C ALA A 831 -53.73 8.34 -37.43
N SER A 832 -52.41 8.13 -37.31
CA SER A 832 -51.40 8.71 -38.23
C SER A 832 -50.00 8.10 -37.99
N GLY A 833 -49.28 7.82 -39.08
CA GLY A 833 -47.89 7.28 -39.08
C GLY A 833 -46.83 8.37 -39.32
N PRO A 834 -45.64 8.06 -39.89
CA PRO A 834 -45.27 6.87 -40.68
C PRO A 834 -44.30 5.89 -40.00
N ALA A 835 -43.90 4.84 -40.72
CA ALA A 835 -43.10 3.71 -40.23
C ALA A 835 -41.74 3.55 -40.94
N ALA A 836 -40.95 2.57 -40.52
CA ALA A 836 -39.79 2.03 -41.24
C ALA A 836 -39.93 0.49 -41.40
N GLU A 837 -39.43 -0.07 -42.48
CA GLU A 837 -39.71 -1.45 -42.91
C GLU A 837 -38.86 -2.53 -42.20
N VAL A 838 -39.38 -3.77 -42.17
CA VAL A 838 -38.64 -4.97 -41.77
C VAL A 838 -38.89 -6.08 -42.79
N ASP A 839 -37.81 -6.70 -43.30
CA ASP A 839 -37.86 -7.74 -44.34
C ASP A 839 -38.63 -9.02 -43.91
N PRO A 840 -39.73 -9.38 -44.61
CA PRO A 840 -40.53 -10.56 -44.27
C PRO A 840 -39.79 -11.90 -44.45
N LYS A 841 -38.73 -11.98 -45.27
CA LYS A 841 -37.94 -13.22 -45.38
C LYS A 841 -37.21 -13.54 -44.08
N LYS A 842 -36.67 -12.54 -43.37
CA LYS A 842 -36.02 -12.75 -42.06
C LYS A 842 -36.99 -13.30 -41.03
N ALA A 843 -38.23 -12.78 -40.98
CA ALA A 843 -39.26 -13.29 -40.08
C ALA A 843 -39.63 -14.76 -40.38
N ALA A 844 -39.79 -15.12 -41.66
CA ALA A 844 -40.07 -16.50 -42.07
C ALA A 844 -38.93 -17.47 -41.71
N ILE A 845 -37.67 -17.07 -41.92
CA ILE A 845 -36.48 -17.87 -41.57
C ILE A 845 -36.37 -18.08 -40.06
N ALA A 846 -36.59 -17.02 -39.25
CA ALA A 846 -36.59 -17.13 -37.79
C ALA A 846 -37.67 -18.11 -37.28
N ALA A 847 -38.88 -18.04 -37.84
CA ALA A 847 -39.97 -18.96 -37.51
C ALA A 847 -39.67 -20.41 -37.92
N ALA A 848 -38.99 -20.64 -39.05
CA ALA A 848 -38.56 -21.97 -39.48
C ALA A 848 -37.49 -22.56 -38.55
N ILE A 849 -36.49 -21.76 -38.16
CA ILE A 849 -35.43 -22.18 -37.22
C ILE A 849 -36.01 -22.52 -35.84
N ALA A 850 -36.96 -21.71 -35.34
CA ALA A 850 -37.64 -21.99 -34.08
C ALA A 850 -38.38 -23.35 -34.10
N ARG A 851 -39.12 -23.63 -35.18
CA ARG A 851 -39.82 -24.93 -35.38
C ARG A 851 -38.85 -26.11 -35.47
N ALA A 852 -37.72 -25.95 -36.17
CA ALA A 852 -36.68 -26.97 -36.24
C ALA A 852 -36.05 -27.26 -34.86
N LYS A 853 -35.76 -26.21 -34.08
CA LYS A 853 -35.16 -26.34 -32.74
C LYS A 853 -36.12 -27.03 -31.76
N ALA A 854 -37.42 -26.67 -31.79
CA ALA A 854 -38.45 -27.35 -31.00
C ALA A 854 -38.61 -28.84 -31.39
N LYS A 855 -38.60 -29.15 -32.69
CA LYS A 855 -38.73 -30.54 -33.17
C LYS A 855 -37.50 -31.40 -32.83
N LYS A 856 -36.31 -30.80 -32.74
CA LYS A 856 -35.09 -31.48 -32.25
C LYS A 856 -35.20 -31.81 -30.76
N LEU A 857 -35.55 -30.84 -29.91
CA LEU A 857 -35.73 -31.06 -28.47
C LEU A 857 -36.78 -32.13 -28.15
N ALA A 858 -37.88 -32.17 -28.92
CA ALA A 858 -38.91 -33.22 -28.80
C ALA A 858 -38.41 -34.62 -29.20
N ALA A 859 -37.41 -34.73 -30.07
CA ALA A 859 -36.79 -36.00 -30.44
C ALA A 859 -35.76 -36.46 -29.39
N GLU A 860 -34.98 -35.52 -28.84
CA GLU A 860 -34.00 -35.80 -27.78
C GLU A 860 -34.67 -36.23 -26.47
N ALA A 861 -35.86 -35.71 -26.17
CA ALA A 861 -36.70 -36.16 -25.05
C ALA A 861 -37.30 -37.58 -25.24
N ALA A 862 -37.29 -38.13 -26.46
CA ALA A 862 -37.92 -39.42 -26.78
C ALA A 862 -36.94 -40.61 -26.83
N SER A 863 -35.64 -40.37 -26.64
CA SER A 863 -34.57 -41.36 -26.84
C SER A 863 -33.89 -41.88 -25.57
N SER A 864 -34.40 -41.56 -24.37
CA SER A 864 -33.84 -42.03 -23.10
C SER A 864 -34.38 -43.43 -22.72
N PRO A 865 -33.54 -44.48 -22.67
CA PRO A 865 -33.99 -45.82 -22.28
C PRO A 865 -34.21 -45.93 -20.76
N SER A 866 -35.32 -46.55 -20.37
CA SER A 866 -35.56 -46.94 -18.97
C SER A 866 -34.73 -48.18 -18.62
N THR A 867 -33.97 -48.10 -17.53
CA THR A 867 -33.33 -49.25 -16.88
C THR A 867 -33.80 -49.35 -15.43
N ASP A 868 -34.93 -50.01 -15.23
CA ASP A 868 -35.40 -50.44 -13.91
C ASP A 868 -35.39 -51.98 -13.86
N LYS A 869 -34.61 -52.54 -12.93
CA LYS A 869 -34.61 -53.96 -12.57
C LYS A 869 -33.79 -54.24 -11.32
N SER A 870 -34.50 -54.31 -10.20
CA SER A 870 -34.31 -55.28 -9.11
C SER A 870 -33.01 -56.09 -9.08
N HIS A 871 -32.15 -55.83 -8.08
CA HIS A 871 -31.97 -56.82 -7.01
C HIS A 871 -31.51 -56.23 -5.68
#